data_AF-A0A1U7W567-F1
#
_entry.id   AF-A0A1U7W567-F1
#
_cell.length_a   1.000
_cell.length_b   1.000
_cell.length_c   1.000
_cell.angle_alpha   90.00
_cell.angle_beta   90.00
_cell.angle_gamma   90.00
#
_symmetry.space_group_name_H-M   'P 1'
#
loop_
_entity.id
_entity.type
_entity.pdbx_description
1 polymer ?
#
loop_
_entity_poly.entity_id
_entity_poly.type
_entity_poly.pdbx_seq_one_letter_code
_entity_poly.pdbx_strand_id
1 'polypeptide(L)'
;MEPWLSTSASQMQLALAALFGASVMAISAFYLHKRSVDEVLERLIKLRRKRHHTFSASDSETEDFGIYEDDEIDNVSTRNVYSSNLSKEPIDNADDDDCYDDNVLRSYRVSSSMPNVRVSNQWMDEESSFDRTVQCADKKPSSNSVENPSLIPSSGDERFVRVESVVKPTTPKFSSDCAFESVGNSNEDKGECAAAEDAVFSYDNDISPTEEEFSISALKAENRIHLQHIAVAPEARSNIDHDVGELDRASMHIVENDPSFFNNILPLPTAAHDPMNVEEEEVLKMICECLDLRDKYVFREEIAPWMKENMSKSKASDKKHDPFSFAQFEATSHQFKMEDGVVRVYATENDTEELFPVASATTFFTDMHHLLKVMAVGNVRSYCHHRLRFLEEKFRLHLLVNADREFLAQKSAPHRDFYNIRKVDTHVHHSACMNQKHLLRFIKSKLRKEPDEVVIFRDGQYLTLKEVFESLDLTGYDLNVDLLDVHADKSTFHRFDKFNLKYNPCGQSRLREIFLKQDNLIQGRFLAEVTKEVLQDLEASKYQLAEYRISVYGRKQSEWDTLASWFVNNELYSQNAVWLIQLPRLYNVYRSMGTCTSFQNILDNVFVPLFEVTVDPKSHPHLHMFLMQVVGFDMVDDESKPERRPTKHMPTPDEWTNQFNPAFSYYAYYCYANLYTLNKLRESKGLPTIRFRPHCGEAGDIDHLAAGFLLCHNISHGINLRKTPVLHYLYYLAQVGLAMSPLSNNSLFLDYNRNPFLMFFHRGMNVSLSTDDPLQIHLTKEPLVEEYSVAAKVWKLSSCDLCEIARNSVYQSGFKHADKAHWLGCKYYKRGPQGNDIHKTNVPNMRISFRHETWKEEMHYVYRGKAILPEDVEH
;
A
#
# COMPACT_ATOMS: atom_id res chain seq x y z
N MET A 1 52.43 4.75 -64.16
CA MET A 1 51.33 5.72 -64.24
C MET A 1 50.33 5.34 -63.17
N GLU A 2 50.12 6.21 -62.19
CA GLU A 2 49.17 5.97 -61.08
C GLU A 2 47.88 6.75 -61.32
N PRO A 3 46.73 6.22 -60.85
CA PRO A 3 45.53 7.01 -60.64
C PRO A 3 45.07 6.94 -59.17
N TRP A 4 45.76 7.66 -58.28
CA TRP A 4 45.23 7.99 -56.95
C TRP A 4 44.64 9.40 -56.98
N LEU A 5 43.32 9.54 -56.76
CA LEU A 5 42.59 10.72 -56.23
C LEU A 5 41.08 10.63 -56.56
N SER A 6 40.24 10.18 -55.62
CA SER A 6 38.77 10.38 -55.70
C SER A 6 38.00 10.18 -54.37
N THR A 7 38.49 9.33 -53.46
CA THR A 7 37.69 8.81 -52.33
C THR A 7 37.57 9.74 -51.12
N SER A 8 38.45 10.72 -50.93
CA SER A 8 38.41 11.61 -49.75
C SER A 8 37.31 12.69 -49.82
N ALA A 9 36.83 13.04 -51.01
CA ALA A 9 35.90 14.15 -51.21
C ALA A 9 34.48 13.85 -50.66
N SER A 10 33.99 12.62 -50.81
CA SER A 10 32.60 12.26 -50.47
C SER A 10 32.34 12.24 -48.97
N GLN A 11 33.27 11.74 -48.15
CA GLN A 11 33.12 11.71 -46.69
C GLN A 11 33.06 13.13 -46.09
N MET A 12 33.88 14.06 -46.58
CA MET A 12 33.86 15.45 -46.13
C MET A 12 32.56 16.18 -46.53
N GLN A 13 32.04 15.90 -47.74
CA GLN A 13 30.74 16.39 -48.18
C GLN A 13 29.59 15.82 -47.34
N LEU A 14 29.64 14.54 -46.99
CA LEU A 14 28.62 13.89 -46.15
C LEU A 14 28.61 14.46 -44.72
N ALA A 15 29.79 14.70 -44.13
CA ALA A 15 29.92 15.34 -42.82
C ALA A 15 29.41 16.80 -42.82
N LEU A 16 29.71 17.57 -43.87
CA LEU A 16 29.18 18.92 -44.06
C LEU A 16 27.65 18.92 -44.22
N ALA A 17 27.09 17.98 -44.98
CA ALA A 17 25.65 17.82 -45.15
C ALA A 17 24.96 17.46 -43.81
N ALA A 18 25.56 16.58 -43.02
CA ALA A 18 25.06 16.22 -41.68
C ALA A 18 25.08 17.40 -40.70
N LEU A 19 26.19 18.16 -40.65
CA LEU A 19 26.30 19.38 -39.84
C LEU A 19 25.31 20.46 -40.26
N PHE A 20 25.11 20.66 -41.56
CA PHE A 20 24.14 21.61 -42.08
C PHE A 20 22.70 21.19 -41.74
N GLY A 21 22.36 19.91 -41.95
CA GLY A 21 21.05 19.35 -41.58
C GLY A 21 20.74 19.48 -40.09
N ALA A 22 21.70 19.13 -39.23
CA ALA A 22 21.57 19.29 -37.78
C ALA A 22 21.38 20.76 -37.38
N SER A 23 22.11 21.69 -38.01
CA SER A 23 21.99 23.14 -37.76
C SER A 23 20.61 23.68 -38.18
N VAL A 24 20.11 23.30 -39.35
CA VAL A 24 18.76 23.69 -39.83
C VAL A 24 17.67 23.10 -38.93
N MET A 25 17.81 21.86 -38.48
CA MET A 25 16.88 21.24 -37.52
C MET A 25 16.88 21.96 -36.17
N ALA A 26 18.05 22.32 -35.64
CA ALA A 26 18.16 23.07 -34.38
C ALA A 26 17.53 24.46 -34.45
N ILE A 27 17.76 25.20 -35.55
CA ILE A 27 17.12 26.50 -35.81
C ILE A 27 15.60 26.35 -35.94
N SER A 28 15.14 25.31 -36.64
CA SER A 28 13.70 25.03 -36.81
C SER A 28 13.03 24.69 -35.48
N ALA A 29 13.67 23.86 -34.65
CA ALA A 29 13.19 23.53 -33.31
C ALA A 29 13.13 24.77 -32.40
N PHE A 30 14.14 25.65 -32.47
CA PHE A 30 14.14 26.92 -31.74
C PHE A 30 12.98 27.84 -32.17
N TYR A 31 12.72 27.99 -33.46
CA TYR A 31 11.61 28.81 -33.95
C TYR A 31 10.23 28.22 -33.61
N LEU A 32 10.07 26.89 -33.66
CA LEU A 32 8.85 26.21 -33.22
C LEU A 32 8.62 26.41 -31.71
N HIS A 33 9.65 26.19 -30.88
CA HIS A 33 9.56 26.36 -29.44
C HIS A 33 9.27 27.82 -29.05
N LYS A 34 9.97 28.78 -29.66
CA LYS A 34 9.69 30.21 -29.49
C LYS A 34 8.24 30.53 -29.83
N ARG A 35 7.74 30.07 -30.99
CA ARG A 35 6.36 30.31 -31.40
C ARG A 35 5.35 29.74 -30.40
N SER A 36 5.57 28.53 -29.88
CA SER A 36 4.70 27.95 -28.84
C SER A 36 4.74 28.75 -27.54
N VAL A 37 5.90 29.30 -27.15
CA VAL A 37 6.03 30.19 -25.98
C VAL A 37 5.29 31.52 -26.23
N ASP A 38 5.45 32.13 -27.40
CA ASP A 38 4.77 33.37 -27.79
C ASP A 38 3.24 33.19 -27.80
N GLU A 39 2.72 32.07 -28.34
CA GLU A 39 1.28 31.73 -28.34
C GLU A 39 0.72 31.48 -26.92
N VAL A 40 1.52 30.90 -26.02
CA VAL A 40 1.16 30.78 -24.59
C VAL A 40 1.19 32.13 -23.89
N LEU A 41 2.19 32.98 -24.16
CA LEU A 41 2.29 34.33 -23.59
C LEU A 41 1.11 35.19 -24.00
N GLU A 42 0.70 35.14 -25.28
CA GLU A 42 -0.44 35.89 -25.80
C GLU A 42 -1.77 35.40 -25.16
N ARG A 43 -1.92 34.09 -24.92
CA ARG A 43 -3.04 33.55 -24.13
C ARG A 43 -3.07 34.09 -22.70
N LEU A 44 -1.92 34.12 -22.01
CA LEU A 44 -1.82 34.65 -20.65
C LEU A 44 -2.13 36.16 -20.60
N ILE A 45 -1.68 36.93 -21.59
CA ILE A 45 -2.00 38.36 -21.74
C ILE A 45 -3.50 38.56 -22.01
N LYS A 46 -4.12 37.75 -22.87
CA LYS A 46 -5.56 37.77 -23.14
C LYS A 46 -6.38 37.43 -21.89
N LEU A 47 -5.97 36.43 -21.11
CA LEU A 47 -6.61 36.10 -19.82
C LEU A 47 -6.48 37.25 -18.81
N ARG A 48 -5.30 37.87 -18.68
CA ARG A 48 -5.06 39.00 -17.77
C ARG A 48 -5.88 40.24 -18.15
N ARG A 49 -6.02 40.54 -19.45
CA ARG A 49 -6.93 41.60 -19.94
C ARG A 49 -8.39 41.27 -19.66
N LYS A 50 -8.82 40.01 -19.83
CA LYS A 50 -10.20 39.60 -19.54
C LYS A 50 -10.56 39.80 -18.07
N ARG A 51 -9.62 39.53 -17.14
CA ARG A 51 -9.79 39.72 -15.69
C ARG A 51 -9.94 41.18 -15.27
N HIS A 52 -9.38 42.13 -16.03
CA HIS A 52 -9.58 43.57 -15.78
C HIS A 52 -10.94 44.09 -16.28
N HIS A 53 -11.47 43.58 -17.40
CA HIS A 53 -12.79 44.01 -17.90
C HIS A 53 -13.97 43.49 -17.06
N THR A 54 -13.79 42.43 -16.26
CA THR A 54 -14.81 41.90 -15.34
C THR A 54 -14.88 42.62 -13.98
N PHE A 55 -14.10 43.68 -13.76
CA PHE A 55 -14.05 44.42 -12.49
C PHE A 55 -14.39 45.92 -12.64
N SER A 56 -15.14 46.25 -13.70
CA SER A 56 -15.40 47.64 -14.16
C SER A 56 -16.87 47.88 -14.54
N ALA A 57 -17.79 47.04 -14.07
CA ALA A 57 -19.23 47.17 -14.20
C ALA A 57 -19.90 46.48 -12.99
N SER A 58 -20.99 47.03 -12.48
CA SER A 58 -21.57 46.80 -11.13
C SER A 58 -20.58 47.09 -9.99
N ASP A 59 -20.87 47.95 -9.00
CA ASP A 59 -22.07 48.76 -8.76
C ASP A 59 -21.75 50.19 -8.30
N SER A 60 -22.75 51.07 -8.44
CA SER A 60 -22.74 52.43 -7.94
C SER A 60 -24.07 52.74 -7.25
N GLU A 61 -24.09 52.73 -5.93
CA GLU A 61 -25.09 53.47 -5.16
C GLU A 61 -24.54 53.84 -3.78
N THR A 62 -25.12 54.87 -3.17
CA THR A 62 -24.55 55.61 -2.03
C THR A 62 -25.31 55.33 -0.73
N GLU A 63 -24.60 55.24 0.39
CA GLU A 63 -25.00 55.99 1.59
C GLU A 63 -23.81 56.28 2.52
N ASP A 64 -24.02 57.16 3.50
CA ASP A 64 -23.00 57.94 4.21
C ASP A 64 -22.92 57.57 5.71
N PHE A 65 -21.71 57.50 6.27
CA PHE A 65 -21.34 57.90 7.64
C PHE A 65 -19.82 57.72 7.84
N GLY A 66 -19.07 58.79 8.14
CA GLY A 66 -17.59 58.80 8.22
C GLY A 66 -16.98 58.77 9.65
N ILE A 67 -15.86 59.50 9.84
CA ILE A 67 -15.07 59.72 11.09
C ILE A 67 -14.04 58.59 11.38
N TYR A 68 -12.72 58.78 11.59
CA TYR A 68 -11.82 59.96 11.73
C TYR A 68 -10.44 59.76 11.01
N GLU A 69 -9.54 60.75 11.15
CA GLU A 69 -8.17 60.92 10.59
C GLU A 69 -7.11 59.85 11.05
N ASP A 70 -5.82 59.80 10.61
CA ASP A 70 -4.90 60.83 10.05
C ASP A 70 -3.65 60.27 9.27
N ASP A 71 -2.76 61.18 8.80
CA ASP A 71 -1.36 61.03 8.30
C ASP A 71 -1.10 60.25 6.96
N GLU A 72 -0.62 60.85 5.84
CA GLU A 72 0.75 61.34 5.48
C GLU A 72 1.77 60.22 5.07
N ILE A 73 2.67 60.33 4.06
CA ILE A 73 3.22 61.46 3.29
C ILE A 73 3.83 61.00 1.91
N ASP A 74 3.92 61.90 0.89
CA ASP A 74 4.80 61.89 -0.32
C ASP A 74 4.91 60.66 -1.30
N ASN A 75 5.21 60.74 -2.62
CA ASN A 75 5.27 61.74 -3.72
C ASN A 75 5.42 60.91 -5.06
N VAL A 76 5.46 61.32 -6.36
CA VAL A 76 5.52 62.60 -7.12
C VAL A 76 5.06 62.41 -8.61
N SER A 77 5.04 63.50 -9.39
CA SER A 77 4.93 63.72 -10.86
C SER A 77 5.44 62.62 -11.85
N THR A 78 5.04 62.53 -13.14
CA THR A 78 4.86 63.62 -14.16
C THR A 78 3.82 63.43 -15.30
N ARG A 79 3.13 64.55 -15.61
CA ARG A 79 2.37 64.98 -16.82
C ARG A 79 2.67 64.38 -18.22
N ASN A 80 1.62 64.22 -19.03
CA ASN A 80 1.26 64.98 -20.27
C ASN A 80 0.08 64.28 -21.01
N VAL A 81 -0.83 64.86 -21.82
CA VAL A 81 -1.48 66.18 -22.11
C VAL A 81 -2.07 66.08 -23.55
N TYR A 82 -3.19 66.79 -23.82
CA TYR A 82 -4.05 66.88 -25.05
C TYR A 82 -5.34 66.02 -25.00
N SER A 83 -6.58 66.56 -24.98
CA SER A 83 -7.34 67.45 -25.92
C SER A 83 -7.72 66.78 -27.26
N SER A 84 -8.93 66.95 -27.81
CA SER A 84 -10.08 67.83 -27.43
C SER A 84 -11.44 67.36 -27.98
N ASN A 85 -12.54 67.90 -27.43
CA ASN A 85 -13.94 67.64 -27.81
C ASN A 85 -14.32 68.01 -29.26
N LEU A 86 -15.40 67.40 -29.78
CA LEU A 86 -16.50 68.13 -30.43
C LEU A 86 -17.83 67.35 -30.37
N SER A 87 -18.97 68.03 -30.55
CA SER A 87 -20.34 67.52 -30.34
C SER A 87 -21.30 67.86 -31.49
N LYS A 88 -22.36 67.05 -31.68
CA LYS A 88 -23.78 67.44 -31.93
C LYS A 88 -24.71 66.30 -32.42
N GLU A 89 -25.68 65.94 -31.57
CA GLU A 89 -27.14 65.97 -31.78
C GLU A 89 -27.76 66.40 -33.15
N PRO A 90 -29.05 66.06 -33.46
CA PRO A 90 -29.74 64.75 -33.38
C PRO A 90 -30.76 64.55 -34.57
N ILE A 91 -31.92 63.89 -34.34
CA ILE A 91 -33.22 63.92 -35.07
C ILE A 91 -33.56 62.78 -36.08
N ASP A 92 -34.41 61.87 -35.57
CA ASP A 92 -35.70 61.33 -36.06
C ASP A 92 -35.90 60.51 -37.37
N ASN A 93 -36.78 59.50 -37.21
CA ASN A 93 -37.74 58.90 -38.17
C ASN A 93 -37.22 58.06 -39.36
N ALA A 94 -37.97 57.08 -39.90
CA ALA A 94 -39.07 56.25 -39.37
C ALA A 94 -39.35 55.06 -40.36
N ASP A 95 -40.07 54.05 -39.86
CA ASP A 95 -40.98 53.10 -40.55
C ASP A 95 -40.50 52.12 -41.68
N ASP A 96 -40.91 50.85 -41.45
CA ASP A 96 -41.50 49.84 -42.35
C ASP A 96 -40.73 48.99 -43.41
N ASP A 97 -41.00 47.68 -43.28
CA ASP A 97 -41.28 46.61 -44.28
C ASP A 97 -40.24 46.02 -45.28
N ASP A 98 -40.04 44.69 -45.14
CA ASP A 98 -40.40 43.61 -46.10
C ASP A 98 -39.96 43.67 -47.61
N CYS A 99 -39.65 42.56 -48.31
CA CYS A 99 -39.51 41.13 -47.96
C CYS A 99 -38.85 40.33 -49.11
N TYR A 100 -38.66 39.00 -48.91
CA TYR A 100 -38.29 37.92 -49.86
C TYR A 100 -36.93 38.03 -50.61
N ASP A 101 -36.05 37.02 -50.74
CA ASP A 101 -36.06 35.54 -50.83
C ASP A 101 -35.84 35.02 -52.29
N ASP A 102 -35.60 33.70 -52.43
CA ASP A 102 -35.19 32.91 -53.61
C ASP A 102 -33.70 33.00 -54.07
N ASN A 103 -33.06 31.93 -54.58
CA ASN A 103 -33.05 30.49 -54.21
C ASN A 103 -31.94 29.72 -55.00
N VAL A 104 -31.97 28.37 -54.91
CA VAL A 104 -31.48 27.38 -55.91
C VAL A 104 -30.08 26.73 -55.72
N LEU A 105 -30.06 25.61 -54.95
CA LEU A 105 -29.56 24.24 -55.28
C LEU A 105 -28.08 24.02 -55.76
N ARG A 106 -27.36 22.90 -55.51
CA ARG A 106 -27.72 21.56 -54.96
C ARG A 106 -26.49 20.71 -54.50
N SER A 107 -26.68 19.82 -53.51
CA SER A 107 -26.05 18.47 -53.28
C SER A 107 -24.51 18.29 -53.32
N TYR A 108 -23.83 17.62 -52.38
CA TYR A 108 -23.98 16.18 -52.02
C TYR A 108 -23.44 15.82 -50.60
N ARG A 109 -23.69 14.59 -50.12
CA ARG A 109 -23.17 14.01 -48.85
C ARG A 109 -22.02 13.00 -49.07
N VAL A 110 -21.03 12.97 -48.17
CA VAL A 110 -20.34 11.74 -47.67
C VAL A 110 -19.97 11.96 -46.19
N SER A 111 -19.96 10.89 -45.37
CA SER A 111 -19.63 10.93 -43.93
C SER A 111 -18.21 10.42 -43.64
N SER A 112 -17.61 10.86 -42.52
CA SER A 112 -16.60 10.09 -41.78
C SER A 112 -16.72 10.36 -40.27
N SER A 113 -16.30 9.42 -39.44
CA SER A 113 -16.65 9.33 -38.01
C SER A 113 -15.44 9.46 -37.08
N MET A 114 -15.56 10.27 -36.02
CA MET A 114 -14.75 10.21 -34.78
C MET A 114 -15.33 11.16 -33.70
N PRO A 115 -15.86 10.66 -32.57
CA PRO A 115 -16.31 11.51 -31.46
C PRO A 115 -15.17 11.77 -30.45
N ASN A 116 -14.43 12.87 -30.61
CA ASN A 116 -13.46 13.31 -29.61
C ASN A 116 -14.17 13.83 -28.34
N VAL A 117 -13.87 13.21 -27.19
CA VAL A 117 -14.40 13.64 -25.89
C VAL A 117 -13.81 15.00 -25.50
N ARG A 118 -14.66 16.01 -25.38
CA ARG A 118 -14.28 17.39 -25.07
C ARG A 118 -14.28 17.62 -23.56
N VAL A 119 -13.12 17.50 -22.93
CA VAL A 119 -12.95 17.80 -21.50
C VAL A 119 -13.08 19.32 -21.26
N SER A 120 -14.01 19.71 -20.40
CA SER A 120 -14.13 21.08 -19.90
C SER A 120 -13.23 21.28 -18.68
N ASN A 121 -12.35 22.28 -18.71
CA ASN A 121 -11.53 22.68 -17.56
C ASN A 121 -12.21 23.83 -16.80
N GLN A 122 -12.94 23.49 -15.73
CA GLN A 122 -13.50 24.35 -14.67
C GLN A 122 -14.02 23.39 -13.58
N TRP A 123 -13.86 23.59 -12.26
CA TRP A 123 -13.40 24.75 -11.49
C TRP A 123 -12.21 24.47 -10.55
N MET A 124 -11.56 25.54 -10.11
CA MET A 124 -10.98 25.70 -8.76
C MET A 124 -11.61 26.97 -8.19
N ASP A 125 -12.03 26.94 -6.92
CA ASP A 125 -12.44 28.04 -6.01
C ASP A 125 -13.68 27.61 -5.20
N GLU A 126 -13.51 26.84 -4.11
CA GLU A 126 -14.62 26.53 -3.17
C GLU A 126 -14.15 26.16 -1.73
N GLU A 127 -13.46 27.08 -1.05
CA GLU A 127 -13.21 27.00 0.42
C GLU A 127 -13.62 28.30 1.14
N SER A 128 -14.92 28.60 1.23
CA SER A 128 -15.51 29.45 2.29
C SER A 128 -17.03 29.63 2.15
N SER A 129 -17.85 28.85 2.87
CA SER A 129 -19.17 29.25 3.42
C SER A 129 -20.01 28.08 3.94
N PHE A 130 -19.77 27.64 5.18
CA PHE A 130 -20.75 26.81 5.92
C PHE A 130 -20.85 27.26 7.38
N ASP A 131 -21.33 28.48 7.56
CA ASP A 131 -21.81 28.95 8.86
C ASP A 131 -23.08 29.79 8.66
N ARG A 132 -24.25 29.18 8.85
CA ARG A 132 -25.53 29.88 8.97
C ARG A 132 -26.57 29.04 9.72
N THR A 133 -26.93 29.55 10.88
CA THR A 133 -28.04 29.11 11.72
C THR A 133 -29.36 29.06 10.94
N VAL A 134 -30.07 27.93 11.05
CA VAL A 134 -31.49 27.84 10.66
C VAL A 134 -32.35 28.08 11.89
N GLN A 135 -33.04 29.22 11.92
CA GLN A 135 -34.11 29.47 12.89
C GLN A 135 -35.32 28.61 12.55
N CYS A 136 -35.76 27.74 13.46
CA CYS A 136 -36.98 26.95 13.29
C CYS A 136 -38.15 27.66 14.00
N ALA A 137 -39.22 27.93 13.27
CA ALA A 137 -40.36 28.71 13.77
C ALA A 137 -41.29 27.91 14.71
N ASP A 138 -41.90 28.60 15.66
CA ASP A 138 -42.78 28.01 16.68
C ASP A 138 -43.95 27.17 16.14
N LYS A 139 -44.16 26.01 16.76
CA LYS A 139 -45.50 25.56 17.20
C LYS A 139 -45.39 24.50 18.31
N LYS A 140 -45.84 24.89 19.51
CA LYS A 140 -46.09 23.96 20.64
C LYS A 140 -47.24 23.01 20.28
N PRO A 141 -47.27 21.81 20.87
CA PRO A 141 -48.12 21.66 22.07
C PRO A 141 -47.30 21.27 23.31
N SER A 142 -47.95 21.36 24.47
CA SER A 142 -47.36 21.09 25.79
C SER A 142 -47.99 19.88 26.47
N SER A 143 -47.33 19.46 27.56
CA SER A 143 -47.89 18.82 28.76
C SER A 143 -48.55 17.43 28.65
N ASN A 144 -47.92 16.49 29.36
CA ASN A 144 -48.53 15.43 30.19
C ASN A 144 -49.14 14.20 29.49
N SER A 145 -49.19 12.99 30.11
CA SER A 145 -48.37 12.37 31.18
C SER A 145 -48.85 10.93 31.45
N VAL A 146 -48.00 10.09 32.07
CA VAL A 146 -48.36 8.86 32.85
C VAL A 146 -48.71 7.56 32.07
N GLU A 147 -48.37 6.42 32.73
CA GLU A 147 -48.80 5.01 32.57
C GLU A 147 -48.39 4.11 31.36
N ASN A 148 -47.40 3.26 31.65
CA ASN A 148 -47.38 1.81 31.32
C ASN A 148 -48.49 1.06 32.12
N PRO A 149 -48.81 -0.26 31.94
CA PRO A 149 -48.09 -1.29 31.16
C PRO A 149 -48.94 -2.29 30.31
N SER A 150 -48.23 -3.11 29.51
CA SER A 150 -48.47 -4.53 29.17
C SER A 150 -49.89 -5.11 28.92
N LEU A 151 -50.07 -5.81 27.78
CA LEU A 151 -50.20 -7.29 27.72
C LEU A 151 -50.39 -7.84 26.28
N ILE A 152 -50.10 -9.14 26.10
CA ILE A 152 -50.27 -9.97 24.89
C ILE A 152 -51.21 -11.13 25.28
N PRO A 153 -52.23 -11.51 24.48
CA PRO A 153 -52.13 -12.81 23.78
C PRO A 153 -52.91 -13.01 22.44
N SER A 154 -52.26 -13.76 21.55
CA SER A 154 -52.77 -14.88 20.69
C SER A 154 -53.95 -14.75 19.70
N SER A 155 -53.66 -15.15 18.45
CA SER A 155 -54.41 -16.07 17.55
C SER A 155 -55.81 -15.72 17.02
N GLY A 156 -56.03 -15.94 15.71
CA GLY A 156 -57.34 -16.01 15.05
C GLY A 156 -57.21 -16.05 13.51
N ASP A 157 -57.81 -17.04 12.84
CA ASP A 157 -57.49 -17.44 11.46
C ASP A 157 -58.60 -17.10 10.41
N GLU A 158 -58.24 -17.28 9.13
CA GLU A 158 -59.08 -17.46 7.91
C GLU A 158 -60.06 -16.38 7.34
N ARG A 159 -59.70 -15.88 6.14
CA ARG A 159 -60.43 -15.87 4.83
C ARG A 159 -61.92 -15.42 4.72
N PHE A 160 -62.24 -14.62 3.68
CA PHE A 160 -62.88 -15.08 2.39
C PHE A 160 -63.29 -13.92 1.42
N VAL A 161 -62.85 -13.97 0.13
CA VAL A 161 -63.61 -13.76 -1.15
C VAL A 161 -64.26 -12.37 -1.49
N ARG A 162 -64.38 -11.86 -2.75
CA ARG A 162 -63.88 -12.18 -4.13
C ARG A 162 -64.44 -11.14 -5.16
N VAL A 163 -64.08 -11.29 -6.46
CA VAL A 163 -64.74 -10.77 -7.69
C VAL A 163 -64.40 -9.30 -8.05
N GLU A 164 -63.96 -8.91 -9.26
CA GLU A 164 -63.25 -9.54 -10.42
C GLU A 164 -62.80 -8.36 -11.37
N SER A 165 -62.39 -8.37 -12.65
CA SER A 165 -62.14 -9.31 -13.79
C SER A 165 -61.34 -8.51 -14.88
N VAL A 166 -60.94 -8.96 -16.10
CA VAL A 166 -60.36 -10.18 -16.73
C VAL A 166 -59.82 -9.75 -18.12
N VAL A 167 -58.64 -10.23 -18.58
CA VAL A 167 -58.26 -10.63 -19.99
C VAL A 167 -56.74 -10.95 -20.06
N LYS A 168 -56.35 -11.85 -20.98
CA LYS A 168 -54.98 -12.35 -21.24
C LYS A 168 -54.83 -12.64 -22.75
N PRO A 169 -53.61 -12.79 -23.31
CA PRO A 169 -53.35 -14.00 -24.12
C PRO A 169 -51.91 -14.56 -24.03
N THR A 170 -51.65 -15.65 -24.76
CA THR A 170 -50.38 -16.42 -24.79
C THR A 170 -49.99 -16.87 -26.22
N THR A 171 -48.74 -17.31 -26.36
CA THR A 171 -48.04 -17.91 -27.54
C THR A 171 -48.83 -18.79 -28.51
N PRO A 172 -48.34 -18.91 -29.76
CA PRO A 172 -48.11 -20.25 -30.35
C PRO A 172 -46.73 -20.43 -31.06
N LYS A 173 -46.47 -21.64 -31.56
CA LYS A 173 -45.27 -22.09 -32.31
C LYS A 173 -45.61 -22.38 -33.80
N PHE A 174 -44.60 -22.43 -34.68
CA PHE A 174 -44.20 -23.58 -35.55
C PHE A 174 -43.55 -23.20 -36.90
N SER A 175 -42.96 -24.21 -37.55
CA SER A 175 -42.11 -24.20 -38.75
C SER A 175 -42.84 -24.62 -40.04
N SER A 176 -42.41 -24.12 -41.20
CA SER A 176 -42.59 -24.76 -42.52
C SER A 176 -41.62 -24.18 -43.57
N ASP A 177 -41.44 -24.90 -44.67
CA ASP A 177 -40.39 -24.72 -45.68
C ASP A 177 -40.86 -24.09 -47.03
N CYS A 178 -39.87 -23.77 -47.89
CA CYS A 178 -39.92 -23.56 -49.36
C CYS A 178 -40.85 -22.52 -50.03
N ALA A 179 -40.27 -21.67 -50.91
CA ALA A 179 -40.72 -21.48 -52.32
C ALA A 179 -39.78 -20.60 -53.21
N PHE A 180 -39.29 -21.21 -54.31
CA PHE A 180 -38.84 -20.62 -55.59
C PHE A 180 -37.54 -19.79 -55.76
N GLU A 181 -37.15 -19.65 -57.03
CA GLU A 181 -35.77 -19.59 -57.55
C GLU A 181 -35.44 -18.29 -58.32
N SER A 182 -34.14 -18.00 -58.52
CA SER A 182 -33.64 -17.56 -59.84
C SER A 182 -32.12 -17.75 -60.04
N VAL A 183 -31.77 -18.77 -60.84
CA VAL A 183 -30.62 -18.95 -61.75
C VAL A 183 -29.40 -18.00 -61.66
N GLY A 184 -28.19 -18.58 -61.59
CA GLY A 184 -26.90 -17.89 -61.80
C GLY A 184 -25.68 -18.82 -61.80
N ASN A 185 -25.38 -19.47 -62.94
CA ASN A 185 -24.36 -20.53 -63.04
C ASN A 185 -22.90 -20.04 -63.01
N SER A 186 -21.98 -20.83 -62.38
CA SER A 186 -20.81 -21.41 -63.09
C SER A 186 -20.07 -22.51 -62.30
N ASN A 187 -20.19 -23.73 -62.79
CA ASN A 187 -19.31 -24.91 -62.78
C ASN A 187 -17.95 -24.95 -62.03
N GLU A 188 -17.75 -26.07 -61.28
CA GLU A 188 -16.67 -27.10 -61.42
C GLU A 188 -15.17 -26.71 -61.21
N ASP A 189 -14.25 -27.58 -60.75
CA ASP A 189 -14.31 -29.02 -60.45
C ASP A 189 -13.29 -29.49 -59.37
N LYS A 190 -13.51 -30.72 -58.86
CA LYS A 190 -12.64 -31.70 -58.14
C LYS A 190 -11.20 -31.34 -57.66
N GLY A 191 -10.87 -31.79 -56.44
CA GLY A 191 -9.49 -32.05 -55.97
C GLY A 191 -9.46 -32.81 -54.62
N GLU A 192 -8.75 -33.94 -54.55
CA GLU A 192 -8.68 -34.84 -53.35
C GLU A 192 -7.32 -34.80 -52.64
N CYS A 193 -7.31 -35.25 -51.37
CA CYS A 193 -6.13 -35.67 -50.56
C CYS A 193 -5.09 -34.57 -50.22
N ALA A 194 -4.30 -34.67 -49.13
CA ALA A 194 -4.04 -35.76 -48.19
C ALA A 194 -3.84 -35.25 -46.75
N ALA A 195 -3.59 -36.16 -45.80
CA ALA A 195 -3.18 -35.83 -44.43
C ALA A 195 -1.65 -35.88 -44.25
N ALA A 196 -1.12 -35.10 -43.29
CA ALA A 196 0.13 -35.38 -42.59
C ALA A 196 0.14 -34.66 -41.22
N GLU A 197 0.90 -35.23 -40.29
CA GLU A 197 1.28 -34.60 -39.01
C GLU A 197 2.47 -33.66 -39.24
N ASP A 198 2.77 -32.78 -38.28
CA ASP A 198 4.08 -32.11 -38.24
C ASP A 198 4.55 -31.94 -36.80
N ALA A 199 5.80 -32.31 -36.53
CA ALA A 199 6.34 -32.40 -35.17
C ALA A 199 7.85 -32.17 -35.13
N VAL A 200 8.27 -31.15 -34.36
CA VAL A 200 9.58 -30.98 -33.71
C VAL A 200 10.82 -30.93 -34.63
N PHE A 201 11.63 -29.88 -34.52
CA PHE A 201 13.09 -30.07 -34.35
C PHE A 201 13.77 -28.91 -33.61
N SER A 202 14.85 -29.25 -32.90
CA SER A 202 15.77 -28.33 -32.20
C SER A 202 16.97 -27.97 -33.11
N TYR A 203 17.72 -26.94 -32.73
CA TYR A 203 19.13 -26.78 -33.11
C TYR A 203 19.97 -26.21 -31.96
N ASP A 204 21.00 -26.95 -31.58
CA ASP A 204 22.09 -26.55 -30.69
C ASP A 204 23.36 -26.19 -31.51
N ASN A 205 24.24 -25.32 -30.97
CA ASN A 205 25.66 -25.63 -30.69
C ASN A 205 26.52 -24.41 -30.31
N ASP A 206 27.56 -24.67 -29.50
CA ASP A 206 28.65 -23.75 -29.12
C ASP A 206 29.78 -23.67 -30.18
N ILE A 207 30.52 -22.55 -30.22
CA ILE A 207 31.95 -22.47 -30.63
C ILE A 207 32.70 -21.36 -29.84
N SER A 208 33.98 -21.58 -29.54
CA SER A 208 34.99 -20.63 -29.03
C SER A 208 36.41 -21.14 -29.45
N PRO A 209 37.59 -20.54 -29.09
CA PRO A 209 37.89 -19.38 -28.23
C PRO A 209 39.04 -18.44 -28.77
N THR A 210 39.72 -17.74 -27.86
CA THR A 210 41.18 -17.35 -27.84
C THR A 210 41.80 -16.22 -28.71
N GLU A 211 42.56 -15.36 -28.00
CA GLU A 211 43.95 -14.87 -28.25
C GLU A 211 44.30 -13.62 -29.13
N GLU A 212 45.32 -12.88 -28.61
CA GLU A 212 46.34 -11.99 -29.24
C GLU A 212 45.92 -10.70 -30.04
N GLU A 213 46.77 -9.68 -30.26
CA GLU A 213 47.79 -8.96 -29.44
C GLU A 213 48.22 -7.62 -30.16
N PHE A 214 48.94 -6.69 -29.49
CA PHE A 214 49.63 -5.47 -30.03
C PHE A 214 48.74 -4.35 -30.70
N SER A 215 49.18 -3.10 -30.99
CA SER A 215 50.01 -2.08 -30.28
C SER A 215 50.06 -0.73 -31.07
N ILE A 216 50.78 0.29 -30.55
CA ILE A 216 51.35 1.49 -31.25
C ILE A 216 50.45 2.75 -31.48
N SER A 217 50.39 3.56 -30.42
CA SER A 217 50.68 5.02 -30.34
C SER A 217 50.32 6.07 -31.44
N ALA A 218 49.69 7.15 -30.93
CA ALA A 218 50.06 8.57 -31.06
C ALA A 218 49.81 9.40 -32.35
N LEU A 219 49.13 10.54 -32.14
CA LEU A 219 49.41 11.82 -32.80
C LEU A 219 49.20 12.98 -31.80
N LYS A 220 49.93 14.09 -31.96
CA LYS A 220 49.94 15.23 -31.02
C LYS A 220 49.06 16.39 -31.49
N ALA A 221 48.48 17.12 -30.54
CA ALA A 221 48.23 18.56 -30.67
C ALA A 221 48.52 19.23 -29.32
N GLU A 222 49.31 20.30 -29.31
CA GLU A 222 49.72 21.02 -28.09
C GLU A 222 48.89 22.28 -27.89
N ASN A 223 48.65 22.68 -26.64
CA ASN A 223 48.77 24.08 -26.26
C ASN A 223 49.16 24.23 -24.78
N ARG A 224 49.94 25.27 -24.47
CA ARG A 224 50.62 25.46 -23.17
C ARG A 224 49.91 26.48 -22.28
N ILE A 225 50.13 26.36 -20.97
CA ILE A 225 50.69 27.40 -20.06
C ILE A 225 51.03 26.65 -18.74
N HIS A 226 52.27 26.20 -18.56
CA HIS A 226 53.42 26.93 -17.98
C HIS A 226 53.36 27.05 -16.44
N LEU A 227 53.94 26.03 -15.78
CA LEU A 227 54.30 26.02 -14.36
C LEU A 227 55.84 26.00 -14.24
N GLN A 228 56.39 26.54 -13.15
CA GLN A 228 57.80 26.92 -13.06
C GLN A 228 58.60 26.01 -12.11
N HIS A 229 59.76 25.51 -12.54
CA HIS A 229 60.61 24.55 -11.81
C HIS A 229 61.59 25.20 -10.84
N ILE A 230 61.70 24.65 -9.62
CA ILE A 230 62.87 24.63 -8.71
C ILE A 230 62.69 23.34 -7.88
N ALA A 231 63.63 22.44 -7.57
CA ALA A 231 64.97 21.99 -7.99
C ALA A 231 65.24 20.72 -7.11
N VAL A 232 66.35 19.96 -7.27
CA VAL A 232 66.38 18.52 -6.86
C VAL A 232 67.66 18.05 -6.12
N ALA A 233 67.48 17.19 -5.09
CA ALA A 233 68.43 16.27 -4.43
C ALA A 233 69.66 16.91 -3.69
N PRO A 234 70.55 16.18 -2.95
CA PRO A 234 71.05 14.78 -3.04
C PRO A 234 70.45 13.79 -2.01
N GLU A 235 70.20 12.50 -2.31
CA GLU A 235 71.10 11.31 -2.37
C GLU A 235 71.58 10.71 -1.02
N ALA A 236 71.24 9.43 -0.77
CA ALA A 236 72.13 8.38 -0.24
C ALA A 236 71.53 6.97 -0.49
N ARG A 237 72.35 5.92 -0.59
CA ARG A 237 71.96 4.53 -0.96
C ARG A 237 72.13 3.55 0.20
N SER A 238 71.29 2.50 0.24
CA SER A 238 71.76 1.10 0.39
C SER A 238 70.62 0.09 0.17
N ASN A 239 70.98 -1.15 -0.20
CA ASN A 239 70.05 -2.27 -0.45
C ASN A 239 69.88 -3.14 0.81
N ILE A 240 68.80 -3.93 0.88
CA ILE A 240 68.80 -5.40 1.13
C ILE A 240 67.35 -5.94 0.96
N ASP A 241 67.22 -7.25 0.76
CA ASP A 241 65.98 -7.97 0.37
C ASP A 241 65.56 -9.01 1.44
N HIS A 242 64.27 -9.38 1.44
CA HIS A 242 63.57 -10.29 2.38
C HIS A 242 63.56 -9.85 3.87
N ASP A 243 62.52 -10.08 4.68
CA ASP A 243 61.51 -11.16 4.67
C ASP A 243 60.10 -10.67 5.07
N VAL A 244 59.09 -11.56 5.08
CA VAL A 244 57.65 -11.24 5.23
C VAL A 244 57.23 -11.02 6.69
N GLY A 245 56.75 -9.81 7.01
CA GLY A 245 56.13 -9.51 8.31
C GLY A 245 55.36 -8.18 8.33
N GLU A 246 54.19 -8.19 9.01
CA GLU A 246 53.32 -7.07 9.41
C GLU A 246 53.47 -5.70 8.69
N LEU A 247 52.62 -5.41 7.70
CA LEU A 247 52.33 -4.01 7.33
C LEU A 247 50.98 -3.81 6.60
N ASP A 248 49.87 -3.91 7.34
CA ASP A 248 48.62 -3.22 6.94
C ASP A 248 47.89 -2.64 8.17
N ARG A 249 48.35 -1.45 8.59
CA ARG A 249 47.74 -0.68 9.69
C ARG A 249 47.84 0.83 9.54
N ALA A 250 48.20 1.30 8.35
CA ALA A 250 48.52 2.71 8.05
C ALA A 250 47.60 3.36 7.01
N SER A 251 46.59 2.63 6.50
CA SER A 251 45.80 3.01 5.31
C SER A 251 44.32 3.27 5.59
N MET A 252 43.92 3.46 6.87
CA MET A 252 42.52 3.63 7.29
C MET A 252 42.21 4.93 8.04
N HIS A 253 43.18 5.84 8.21
CA HIS A 253 42.94 7.20 8.72
C HIS A 253 43.24 8.25 7.65
N ILE A 254 42.21 8.63 6.90
CA ILE A 254 41.91 10.00 6.43
C ILE A 254 40.50 10.00 5.79
N VAL A 255 39.72 11.03 6.10
CA VAL A 255 38.26 11.22 5.88
C VAL A 255 37.40 10.65 7.00
N GLU A 256 37.57 11.18 8.22
CA GLU A 256 36.49 11.22 9.20
C GLU A 256 35.42 12.24 8.78
N ASN A 257 34.19 12.06 9.29
CA ASN A 257 33.10 12.99 9.04
C ASN A 257 33.41 14.36 9.66
N ASP A 258 33.24 15.44 8.90
CA ASP A 258 33.16 16.79 9.46
C ASP A 258 31.67 17.16 9.66
N PRO A 259 31.15 17.18 10.91
CA PRO A 259 29.74 17.47 11.17
C PRO A 259 29.39 18.96 11.02
N SER A 260 30.40 19.84 10.93
CA SER A 260 30.21 21.30 11.00
C SER A 260 29.30 21.84 9.90
N PHE A 261 29.29 21.22 8.71
CA PHE A 261 28.57 21.75 7.56
C PHE A 261 27.04 21.73 7.72
N PHE A 262 26.47 20.76 8.44
CA PHE A 262 25.03 20.71 8.72
C PHE A 262 24.64 21.65 9.87
N ASN A 263 25.49 21.75 10.90
CA ASN A 263 25.33 22.65 12.04
C ASN A 263 25.36 24.15 11.68
N ASN A 264 25.77 24.49 10.45
CA ASN A 264 25.87 25.86 9.94
C ASN A 264 24.74 26.27 8.99
N ILE A 265 23.85 25.35 8.59
CA ILE A 265 22.77 25.61 7.60
C ILE A 265 21.38 25.60 8.26
N LEU A 266 21.17 24.73 9.24
CA LEU A 266 20.07 24.84 10.19
C LEU A 266 20.58 25.55 11.44
N PRO A 267 19.75 26.37 12.13
CA PRO A 267 20.12 26.86 13.45
C PRO A 267 20.47 25.70 14.37
N LEU A 268 21.62 25.79 15.05
CA LEU A 268 21.90 24.94 16.20
C LEU A 268 20.71 25.03 17.17
N PRO A 269 20.27 23.93 17.82
CA PRO A 269 19.37 24.04 18.97
C PRO A 269 20.07 24.92 20.01
N THR A 270 19.56 26.14 20.20
CA THR A 270 20.27 27.15 20.98
C THR A 270 20.41 26.64 22.43
N ALA A 271 21.63 26.57 22.94
CA ALA A 271 21.86 26.26 24.36
C ALA A 271 21.40 27.39 25.30
N ALA A 272 20.90 28.50 24.75
CA ALA A 272 20.03 29.42 25.46
C ALA A 272 18.61 28.84 25.51
N HIS A 273 18.08 28.62 26.72
CA HIS A 273 16.65 28.47 26.92
C HIS A 273 15.94 29.77 26.55
N ASP A 274 15.53 29.90 25.29
CA ASP A 274 14.44 30.80 24.93
C ASP A 274 13.20 30.31 25.70
N PRO A 275 12.49 31.19 26.45
CA PRO A 275 11.37 30.76 27.28
C PRO A 275 10.19 30.37 26.39
N MET A 276 10.10 29.07 26.07
CA MET A 276 9.02 28.52 25.26
C MET A 276 7.65 28.94 25.79
N ASN A 277 6.74 29.25 24.85
CA ASN A 277 5.37 29.62 25.17
C ASN A 277 4.68 28.51 25.98
N VAL A 278 3.88 28.88 26.98
CA VAL A 278 3.14 27.95 27.84
C VAL A 278 2.25 27.02 27.01
N GLU A 279 1.67 27.54 25.92
CA GLU A 279 0.86 26.77 24.97
C GLU A 279 1.65 25.64 24.29
N GLU A 280 2.95 25.82 24.04
CA GLU A 280 3.82 24.78 23.47
C GLU A 280 4.19 23.72 24.51
N GLU A 281 4.40 24.11 25.77
CA GLU A 281 4.60 23.15 26.86
C GLU A 281 3.36 22.26 27.09
N GLU A 282 2.15 22.82 26.98
CA GLU A 282 0.91 22.05 27.02
C GLU A 282 0.74 21.11 25.81
N VAL A 283 1.06 21.58 24.59
CA VAL A 283 1.01 20.76 23.38
C VAL A 283 1.97 19.58 23.47
N LEU A 284 3.23 19.82 23.87
CA LEU A 284 4.22 18.75 24.04
C LEU A 284 3.79 17.75 25.12
N LYS A 285 3.25 18.22 26.25
CA LYS A 285 2.72 17.34 27.29
C LYS A 285 1.61 16.42 26.77
N MET A 286 0.66 16.95 25.98
CA MET A 286 -0.41 16.13 25.37
C MET A 286 0.12 15.10 24.35
N ILE A 287 1.22 15.41 23.65
CA ILE A 287 1.90 14.45 22.75
C ILE A 287 2.58 13.34 23.57
N CYS A 288 3.30 13.67 24.65
CA CYS A 288 3.88 12.69 25.55
C CYS A 288 2.82 11.78 26.18
N GLU A 289 1.71 12.34 26.70
CA GLU A 289 0.59 11.55 27.24
C GLU A 289 0.05 10.52 26.23
N CYS A 290 0.07 10.82 24.93
CA CYS A 290 -0.34 9.88 23.89
C CYS A 290 0.71 8.78 23.63
N LEU A 291 2.01 9.10 23.70
CA LEU A 291 3.10 8.12 23.60
C LEU A 291 3.11 7.17 24.80
N ASP A 292 2.99 7.71 26.01
CA ASP A 292 2.91 6.95 27.27
C ASP A 292 1.68 6.01 27.27
N LEU A 293 0.56 6.43 26.66
CA LEU A 293 -0.60 5.56 26.43
C LEU A 293 -0.32 4.43 25.43
N ARG A 294 0.47 4.63 24.37
CA ARG A 294 0.90 3.53 23.48
C ARG A 294 1.79 2.54 24.24
N ASP A 295 2.75 3.03 25.02
CA ASP A 295 3.66 2.19 25.81
C ASP A 295 2.95 1.33 26.87
N LYS A 296 1.79 1.78 27.36
CA LYS A 296 0.91 1.02 28.25
C LYS A 296 0.21 -0.18 27.58
N TYR A 297 -0.07 -0.11 26.28
CA TYR A 297 -0.90 -1.11 25.56
C TYR A 297 -0.12 -2.01 24.60
N VAL A 298 0.96 -1.54 23.94
CA VAL A 298 1.65 -2.38 22.95
C VAL A 298 2.30 -3.59 23.63
N PHE A 299 1.89 -4.80 23.24
CA PHE A 299 2.55 -6.03 23.66
C PHE A 299 4.02 -6.00 23.24
N ARG A 300 4.92 -6.32 24.18
CA ARG A 300 6.35 -6.48 23.94
C ARG A 300 6.83 -7.76 24.64
N GLU A 301 7.74 -8.49 23.99
CA GLU A 301 8.39 -9.64 24.58
C GLU A 301 9.33 -9.20 25.73
N GLU A 302 9.38 -9.95 26.81
CA GLU A 302 10.28 -9.65 27.95
C GLU A 302 11.74 -9.90 27.61
N ILE A 303 12.00 -10.84 26.68
CA ILE A 303 13.34 -11.18 26.23
C ILE A 303 13.38 -11.03 24.70
N ALA A 304 14.07 -9.99 24.23
CA ALA A 304 14.17 -9.69 22.80
C ALA A 304 14.74 -10.87 21.98
N PRO A 305 14.32 -11.06 20.70
CA PRO A 305 14.74 -12.21 19.88
C PRO A 305 16.26 -12.41 19.75
N TRP A 306 17.05 -11.33 19.73
CA TRP A 306 18.52 -11.40 19.71
C TRP A 306 19.14 -11.91 21.01
N MET A 307 18.47 -11.71 22.15
CA MET A 307 18.91 -12.21 23.45
C MET A 307 18.59 -13.71 23.59
N LYS A 308 17.40 -14.14 23.12
CA LYS A 308 16.98 -15.55 23.09
C LYS A 308 17.99 -16.43 22.34
N GLU A 309 18.47 -16.00 21.18
CA GLU A 309 19.41 -16.79 20.37
C GLU A 309 20.82 -16.90 21.00
N ASN A 310 21.30 -15.85 21.68
CA ASN A 310 22.60 -15.86 22.36
C ASN A 310 22.65 -16.82 23.56
N MET A 311 21.50 -17.06 24.22
CA MET A 311 21.39 -18.13 25.22
C MET A 311 21.34 -19.52 24.55
N SER A 312 20.58 -19.65 23.46
CA SER A 312 20.38 -20.91 22.72
C SER A 312 21.65 -21.45 22.05
N LYS A 313 22.57 -20.58 21.60
CA LYS A 313 23.88 -20.92 21.02
C LYS A 313 24.80 -21.77 21.92
N SER A 314 24.45 -21.94 23.19
CA SER A 314 25.11 -22.87 24.11
C SER A 314 24.75 -24.36 23.90
N LYS A 315 23.71 -24.69 23.11
CA LYS A 315 23.09 -26.05 23.13
C LYS A 315 22.71 -26.69 21.78
N ALA A 316 22.83 -26.02 20.64
CA ALA A 316 22.40 -26.58 19.35
C ALA A 316 23.48 -26.53 18.26
N SER A 317 23.69 -27.65 17.57
CA SER A 317 24.47 -27.76 16.33
C SER A 317 23.56 -27.71 15.11
N ASP A 318 24.04 -27.17 13.98
CA ASP A 318 23.27 -27.09 12.72
C ASP A 318 22.80 -28.45 12.19
N LYS A 319 21.55 -28.80 12.53
CA LYS A 319 20.73 -29.75 11.79
C LYS A 319 19.51 -29.00 11.28
N LYS A 320 19.19 -29.18 9.99
CA LYS A 320 17.89 -28.74 9.45
C LYS A 320 16.79 -29.48 10.23
N HIS A 321 16.08 -28.75 11.10
CA HIS A 321 14.90 -29.27 11.75
C HIS A 321 13.82 -29.46 10.68
N ASP A 322 13.17 -30.62 10.66
CA ASP A 322 12.01 -30.83 9.81
C ASP A 322 10.87 -29.91 10.31
N PRO A 323 10.33 -28.99 9.49
CA PRO A 323 9.27 -28.07 9.89
C PRO A 323 7.95 -28.78 10.21
N PHE A 324 7.79 -30.05 9.80
CA PHE A 324 6.61 -30.87 10.06
C PHE A 324 6.84 -31.94 11.14
N SER A 325 8.00 -31.95 11.81
CA SER A 325 8.26 -32.89 12.90
C SER A 325 7.66 -32.44 14.24
N PHE A 326 6.64 -33.16 14.71
CA PHE A 326 6.02 -32.92 16.02
C PHE A 326 6.90 -33.46 17.15
N ALA A 327 7.49 -32.56 17.94
CA ALA A 327 8.26 -32.93 19.13
C ALA A 327 7.35 -33.40 20.28
N GLN A 328 7.88 -34.22 21.18
CA GLN A 328 7.12 -34.74 22.34
C GLN A 328 6.97 -33.67 23.43
N PHE A 329 6.02 -32.75 23.24
CA PHE A 329 5.65 -31.76 24.25
C PHE A 329 4.86 -32.37 25.42
N GLU A 330 4.89 -31.70 26.57
CA GLU A 330 4.09 -32.05 27.75
C GLU A 330 2.99 -30.99 27.99
N ALA A 331 1.83 -31.44 28.46
CA ALA A 331 0.72 -30.57 28.83
C ALA A 331 1.04 -29.86 30.15
N THR A 332 0.69 -28.58 30.27
CA THR A 332 0.91 -27.80 31.51
C THR A 332 -0.35 -27.72 32.37
N SER A 333 -0.19 -27.51 33.69
CA SER A 333 -1.30 -27.38 34.66
C SER A 333 -2.19 -26.14 34.48
N HIS A 334 -1.82 -25.18 33.64
CA HIS A 334 -2.56 -23.94 33.42
C HIS A 334 -4.00 -24.22 33.00
N GLN A 335 -4.95 -23.56 33.65
CA GLN A 335 -6.36 -23.51 33.23
C GLN A 335 -6.67 -22.11 32.69
N PHE A 336 -7.57 -22.01 31.72
CA PHE A 336 -8.02 -20.73 31.18
C PHE A 336 -9.55 -20.67 31.14
N LYS A 337 -10.13 -19.46 31.24
CA LYS A 337 -11.58 -19.21 31.22
C LYS A 337 -11.85 -17.96 30.38
N MET A 338 -12.93 -18.00 29.61
CA MET A 338 -13.38 -16.87 28.79
C MET A 338 -14.32 -16.00 29.64
N GLU A 339 -13.92 -14.76 29.95
CA GLU A 339 -14.69 -13.85 30.82
C GLU A 339 -14.80 -12.47 30.18
N ASP A 340 -16.02 -11.96 29.99
CA ASP A 340 -16.34 -10.69 29.32
C ASP A 340 -15.70 -10.55 27.92
N GLY A 341 -15.45 -11.67 27.22
CA GLY A 341 -14.76 -11.70 25.93
C GLY A 341 -13.24 -11.63 25.98
N VAL A 342 -12.63 -11.80 27.15
CA VAL A 342 -11.17 -11.94 27.32
C VAL A 342 -10.86 -13.29 27.98
N VAL A 343 -9.94 -14.06 27.39
CA VAL A 343 -9.41 -15.27 28.02
C VAL A 343 -8.45 -14.90 29.14
N ARG A 344 -8.82 -15.25 30.37
CA ARG A 344 -8.01 -15.14 31.58
C ARG A 344 -7.33 -16.49 31.86
N VAL A 345 -6.10 -16.45 32.38
CA VAL A 345 -5.25 -17.64 32.57
C VAL A 345 -4.80 -17.76 34.02
N TYR A 346 -4.93 -18.97 34.58
CA TYR A 346 -4.69 -19.32 35.98
C TYR A 346 -3.63 -20.43 36.08
N ALA A 347 -2.84 -20.47 37.16
CA ALA A 347 -1.74 -21.43 37.32
C ALA A 347 -2.23 -22.88 37.54
N THR A 348 -3.27 -23.04 38.34
CA THR A 348 -4.02 -24.28 38.56
C THR A 348 -5.52 -24.01 38.66
N GLU A 349 -6.35 -25.06 38.62
CA GLU A 349 -7.81 -24.99 38.67
C GLU A 349 -8.40 -24.33 39.94
N ASN A 350 -7.63 -24.31 41.05
CA ASN A 350 -8.08 -23.72 42.33
C ASN A 350 -7.62 -22.26 42.52
N ASP A 351 -6.77 -21.72 41.64
CA ASP A 351 -6.23 -20.37 41.79
C ASP A 351 -7.22 -19.33 41.29
N THR A 352 -7.48 -18.29 42.08
CA THR A 352 -8.35 -17.15 41.72
C THR A 352 -7.58 -15.95 41.19
N GLU A 353 -6.25 -16.00 41.19
CA GLU A 353 -5.37 -14.93 40.72
C GLU A 353 -5.00 -15.15 39.24
N GLU A 354 -5.23 -14.13 38.42
CA GLU A 354 -4.92 -14.15 36.98
C GLU A 354 -3.43 -13.89 36.75
N LEU A 355 -2.78 -14.74 35.95
CA LEU A 355 -1.35 -14.66 35.66
C LEU A 355 -0.96 -13.49 34.76
N PHE A 356 -1.85 -13.10 33.83
CA PHE A 356 -1.54 -12.15 32.75
C PHE A 356 -2.63 -11.06 32.63
N PRO A 357 -2.88 -10.26 33.69
CA PRO A 357 -3.98 -9.30 33.71
C PRO A 357 -3.83 -8.23 32.62
N VAL A 358 -4.91 -8.00 31.86
CA VAL A 358 -4.97 -7.02 30.76
C VAL A 358 -5.95 -5.89 31.08
N ALA A 359 -5.66 -4.67 30.61
CA ALA A 359 -6.48 -3.49 30.88
C ALA A 359 -7.87 -3.59 30.23
N SER A 360 -8.93 -3.30 31.01
CA SER A 360 -10.33 -3.53 30.61
C SER A 360 -10.80 -2.71 29.40
N ALA A 361 -11.87 -3.18 28.74
CA ALA A 361 -12.51 -2.49 27.61
C ALA A 361 -12.92 -1.04 27.95
N THR A 362 -13.47 -0.80 29.15
CA THR A 362 -13.86 0.55 29.60
C THR A 362 -12.63 1.45 29.79
N THR A 363 -11.51 0.89 30.25
CA THR A 363 -10.22 1.59 30.34
C THR A 363 -9.71 1.94 28.95
N PHE A 364 -9.63 0.98 28.04
CA PHE A 364 -9.18 1.18 26.66
C PHE A 364 -10.02 2.23 25.92
N PHE A 365 -11.36 2.12 25.94
CA PHE A 365 -12.21 3.11 25.29
C PHE A 365 -12.07 4.49 25.94
N THR A 366 -11.84 4.59 27.25
CA THR A 366 -11.58 5.87 27.91
C THR A 366 -10.27 6.51 27.45
N ASP A 367 -9.20 5.73 27.36
CA ASP A 367 -7.89 6.20 26.89
C ASP A 367 -7.91 6.56 25.39
N MET A 368 -8.60 5.76 24.57
CA MET A 368 -8.84 6.05 23.15
C MET A 368 -9.62 7.37 22.98
N HIS A 369 -10.61 7.65 23.84
CA HIS A 369 -11.31 8.95 23.84
C HIS A 369 -10.41 10.11 24.27
N HIS A 370 -9.38 9.89 25.11
CA HIS A 370 -8.40 10.93 25.44
C HIS A 370 -7.52 11.24 24.23
N LEU A 371 -6.99 10.22 23.55
CA LEU A 371 -6.25 10.37 22.29
C LEU A 371 -7.08 11.10 21.22
N LEU A 372 -8.34 10.71 21.02
CA LEU A 372 -9.26 11.39 20.09
C LEU A 372 -9.56 12.85 20.48
N LYS A 373 -9.60 13.15 21.79
CA LYS A 373 -9.72 14.53 22.28
C LYS A 373 -8.47 15.34 21.96
N VAL A 374 -7.27 14.80 22.22
CA VAL A 374 -5.98 15.45 21.90
C VAL A 374 -5.85 15.70 20.40
N MET A 375 -6.24 14.74 19.56
CA MET A 375 -6.28 14.88 18.09
C MET A 375 -7.20 16.01 17.61
N ALA A 376 -8.24 16.37 18.38
CA ALA A 376 -9.19 17.42 18.02
C ALA A 376 -8.70 18.84 18.35
N VAL A 377 -7.73 19.00 19.28
CA VAL A 377 -7.30 20.32 19.75
C VAL A 377 -6.53 21.09 18.66
N GLY A 378 -6.92 22.33 18.41
CA GLY A 378 -6.40 23.14 17.30
C GLY A 378 -4.89 23.41 17.36
N ASN A 379 -4.35 23.74 18.54
CA ASN A 379 -2.92 24.01 18.71
C ASN A 379 -2.07 22.76 18.44
N VAL A 380 -2.42 21.59 19.00
CA VAL A 380 -1.75 20.30 18.73
C VAL A 380 -1.79 19.96 17.24
N ARG A 381 -2.93 20.15 16.57
CA ARG A 381 -3.07 19.90 15.12
C ARG A 381 -2.14 20.77 14.28
N SER A 382 -2.10 22.08 14.53
CA SER A 382 -1.24 23.02 13.80
C SER A 382 0.25 22.76 14.09
N TYR A 383 0.58 22.47 15.35
CA TYR A 383 1.94 22.16 15.77
C TYR A 383 2.50 20.89 15.09
N CYS A 384 1.76 19.77 15.18
CA CYS A 384 2.15 18.53 14.52
C CYS A 384 2.21 18.71 12.99
N HIS A 385 1.36 19.54 12.39
CA HIS A 385 1.49 19.88 10.97
C HIS A 385 2.80 20.60 10.67
N HIS A 386 3.19 21.60 11.46
CA HIS A 386 4.46 22.31 11.29
C HIS A 386 5.67 21.38 11.47
N ARG A 387 5.71 20.52 12.51
CA ARG A 387 6.80 19.53 12.70
C ARG A 387 6.91 18.57 11.51
N LEU A 388 5.78 18.05 11.02
CA LEU A 388 5.75 17.14 9.87
C LEU A 388 6.18 17.82 8.55
N ARG A 389 5.86 19.10 8.34
CA ARG A 389 6.36 19.86 7.18
C ARG A 389 7.86 20.14 7.33
N PHE A 390 8.34 20.51 8.52
CA PHE A 390 9.78 20.68 8.80
C PHE A 390 10.58 19.40 8.50
N LEU A 391 10.12 18.23 8.94
CA LEU A 391 10.74 16.93 8.64
C LEU A 391 10.84 16.66 7.13
N GLU A 392 9.78 16.97 6.39
CA GLU A 392 9.70 16.80 4.94
C GLU A 392 10.72 17.69 4.20
N GLU A 393 10.86 18.96 4.59
CA GLU A 393 11.83 19.87 3.99
C GLU A 393 13.27 19.59 4.48
N LYS A 394 13.48 19.15 5.73
CA LYS A 394 14.80 18.73 6.26
C LYS A 394 15.36 17.56 5.45
N PHE A 395 14.54 16.60 5.05
CA PHE A 395 14.96 15.52 4.15
C PHE A 395 15.23 16.00 2.73
N ARG A 396 14.43 16.93 2.17
CA ARG A 396 14.73 17.55 0.86
C ARG A 396 16.10 18.26 0.88
N LEU A 397 16.39 19.02 1.93
CA LEU A 397 17.68 19.69 2.11
C LEU A 397 18.84 18.68 2.22
N HIS A 398 18.66 17.60 2.98
CA HIS A 398 19.64 16.51 3.03
C HIS A 398 19.93 15.92 1.65
N LEU A 399 18.90 15.60 0.86
CA LEU A 399 19.08 15.08 -0.51
C LEU A 399 19.83 16.08 -1.41
N LEU A 400 19.50 17.37 -1.35
CA LEU A 400 20.19 18.43 -2.13
C LEU A 400 21.69 18.56 -1.80
N VAL A 401 22.12 18.18 -0.60
CA VAL A 401 23.53 18.26 -0.15
C VAL A 401 24.25 16.91 -0.28
N ASN A 402 23.56 15.78 -0.13
CA ASN A 402 24.16 14.46 0.07
C ASN A 402 23.82 13.40 -0.97
N ALA A 403 22.88 13.57 -1.90
CA ALA A 403 22.45 12.49 -2.80
C ALA A 403 23.60 11.88 -3.63
N ASP A 404 24.54 12.69 -4.12
CA ASP A 404 25.73 12.19 -4.83
C ASP A 404 26.68 11.41 -3.90
N ARG A 405 26.78 11.81 -2.63
CA ARG A 405 27.60 11.11 -1.61
C ARG A 405 26.96 9.78 -1.22
N GLU A 406 25.64 9.72 -1.11
CA GLU A 406 24.88 8.49 -0.91
C GLU A 406 25.06 7.53 -2.09
N PHE A 407 24.97 8.03 -3.33
CA PHE A 407 25.20 7.25 -4.54
C PHE A 407 26.64 6.73 -4.66
N LEU A 408 27.65 7.54 -4.30
CA LEU A 408 29.05 7.10 -4.23
C LEU A 408 29.27 6.06 -3.13
N ALA A 409 28.60 6.18 -1.98
CA ALA A 409 28.66 5.20 -0.91
C ALA A 409 28.04 3.85 -1.31
N GLN A 410 26.94 3.82 -2.08
CA GLN A 410 26.42 2.55 -2.62
C GLN A 410 27.46 1.81 -3.49
N LYS A 411 28.31 2.54 -4.23
CA LYS A 411 29.36 1.93 -5.06
C LYS A 411 30.48 1.25 -4.27
N SER A 412 30.64 1.52 -2.97
CA SER A 412 31.60 0.77 -2.13
C SER A 412 31.08 -0.61 -1.72
N ALA A 413 29.84 -0.96 -2.05
CA ALA A 413 29.25 -2.29 -1.89
C ALA A 413 28.96 -2.96 -3.25
N PRO A 414 29.97 -3.22 -4.11
CA PRO A 414 29.78 -3.63 -5.51
C PRO A 414 29.04 -4.96 -5.72
N HIS A 415 28.84 -5.76 -4.66
CA HIS A 415 28.04 -7.00 -4.67
C HIS A 415 26.61 -6.79 -4.13
N ARG A 416 26.13 -5.55 -4.07
CA ARG A 416 24.74 -5.20 -3.76
C ARG A 416 24.22 -4.11 -4.69
N ASP A 417 23.02 -4.35 -5.19
CA ASP A 417 22.18 -3.41 -5.91
C ASP A 417 20.74 -3.60 -5.40
N PHE A 418 19.75 -2.98 -6.07
CA PHE A 418 18.34 -3.20 -5.72
C PHE A 418 17.89 -4.67 -5.89
N TYR A 419 18.43 -5.42 -6.85
CA TYR A 419 18.03 -6.81 -7.10
C TYR A 419 18.63 -7.80 -6.09
N ASN A 420 19.77 -7.47 -5.48
CA ASN A 420 20.55 -8.35 -4.60
C ASN A 420 20.38 -8.07 -3.10
N ILE A 421 19.48 -7.16 -2.74
CA ILE A 421 19.01 -6.93 -1.35
C ILE A 421 17.68 -7.64 -1.10
N ARG A 422 17.44 -8.05 0.14
CA ARG A 422 16.18 -8.72 0.51
C ARG A 422 15.06 -7.69 0.68
N LYS A 423 13.88 -8.05 0.22
CA LYS A 423 12.64 -7.29 0.39
C LYS A 423 11.50 -8.27 0.68
N VAL A 424 10.64 -7.89 1.63
CA VAL A 424 9.49 -8.68 2.06
C VAL A 424 8.24 -8.00 1.55
N ASP A 425 7.35 -8.77 0.93
CA ASP A 425 5.97 -8.36 0.74
C ASP A 425 5.24 -8.45 2.09
N THR A 426 5.23 -7.33 2.81
CA THR A 426 4.63 -7.20 4.15
C THR A 426 3.10 -7.19 4.11
N HIS A 427 2.49 -7.01 2.93
CA HIS A 427 1.04 -7.12 2.76
C HIS A 427 0.64 -7.79 1.44
N VAL A 428 0.30 -9.08 1.51
CA VAL A 428 -0.31 -9.84 0.41
C VAL A 428 -1.35 -10.85 0.94
N HIS A 429 -2.51 -10.93 0.30
CA HIS A 429 -3.55 -11.92 0.58
C HIS A 429 -3.26 -13.24 -0.15
N HIS A 430 -3.32 -14.37 0.56
CA HIS A 430 -3.03 -15.70 -0.01
C HIS A 430 -3.94 -16.06 -1.20
N SER A 431 -5.24 -15.79 -1.10
CA SER A 431 -6.20 -16.09 -2.17
C SER A 431 -6.00 -15.30 -3.48
N ALA A 432 -5.06 -14.35 -3.50
CA ALA A 432 -4.72 -13.55 -4.67
C ALA A 432 -3.20 -13.48 -4.93
N CYS A 433 -2.37 -14.29 -4.26
CA CYS A 433 -0.91 -14.18 -4.36
C CYS A 433 -0.30 -14.56 -5.73
N MET A 434 -1.13 -14.98 -6.69
CA MET A 434 -0.75 -15.57 -7.97
C MET A 434 -1.14 -14.66 -9.14
N ASN A 435 -0.31 -14.55 -10.17
CA ASN A 435 -0.65 -13.77 -11.38
C ASN A 435 -1.83 -14.43 -12.14
N GLN A 436 -2.69 -13.63 -12.78
CA GLN A 436 -3.85 -14.07 -13.57
C GLN A 436 -3.51 -15.14 -14.62
N LYS A 437 -2.38 -14.96 -15.32
CA LYS A 437 -1.86 -15.88 -16.33
C LYS A 437 -1.38 -17.21 -15.74
N HIS A 438 -0.97 -17.21 -14.47
CA HIS A 438 -0.62 -18.41 -13.71
C HIS A 438 -1.89 -19.19 -13.35
N LEU A 439 -2.88 -18.54 -12.72
CA LEU A 439 -4.16 -19.16 -12.38
C LEU A 439 -4.87 -19.73 -13.62
N LEU A 440 -4.93 -18.97 -14.71
CA LEU A 440 -5.48 -19.42 -15.99
C LEU A 440 -4.75 -20.67 -16.54
N ARG A 441 -3.42 -20.69 -16.49
CA ARG A 441 -2.59 -21.84 -16.90
C ARG A 441 -2.85 -23.06 -16.01
N PHE A 442 -3.01 -22.86 -14.71
CA PHE A 442 -3.31 -23.92 -13.75
C PHE A 442 -4.69 -24.53 -14.00
N ILE A 443 -5.74 -23.70 -14.16
CA ILE A 443 -7.11 -24.14 -14.50
C ILE A 443 -7.11 -24.93 -15.83
N LYS A 444 -6.46 -24.42 -16.89
CA LYS A 444 -6.33 -25.14 -18.18
C LYS A 444 -5.51 -26.44 -18.07
N SER A 445 -4.55 -26.53 -17.16
CA SER A 445 -3.79 -27.75 -16.87
C SER A 445 -4.69 -28.79 -16.21
N LYS A 446 -5.45 -28.42 -15.19
CA LYS A 446 -6.38 -29.31 -14.47
C LYS A 446 -7.51 -29.82 -15.36
N LEU A 447 -8.19 -28.94 -16.09
CA LEU A 447 -9.27 -29.33 -17.02
C LEU A 447 -8.78 -30.27 -18.15
N ARG A 448 -7.47 -30.31 -18.44
CA ARG A 448 -6.87 -31.24 -19.43
C ARG A 448 -6.40 -32.56 -18.82
N LYS A 449 -5.88 -32.55 -17.59
CA LYS A 449 -5.25 -33.72 -16.94
C LYS A 449 -6.22 -34.52 -16.08
N GLU A 450 -7.14 -33.83 -15.41
CA GLU A 450 -8.05 -34.37 -14.39
C GLU A 450 -9.50 -33.88 -14.66
N PRO A 451 -10.07 -34.09 -15.87
CA PRO A 451 -11.41 -33.60 -16.22
C PRO A 451 -12.53 -34.30 -15.43
N ASP A 452 -12.37 -35.60 -15.16
CA ASP A 452 -13.40 -36.45 -14.54
C ASP A 452 -13.32 -36.47 -13.00
N GLU A 453 -12.48 -35.61 -12.40
CA GLU A 453 -12.37 -35.45 -10.95
C GLU A 453 -13.63 -34.79 -10.38
N VAL A 454 -14.21 -35.34 -9.31
CA VAL A 454 -15.39 -34.78 -8.64
C VAL A 454 -14.99 -33.60 -7.76
N VAL A 455 -15.38 -32.38 -8.14
CA VAL A 455 -14.87 -31.14 -7.52
C VAL A 455 -15.88 -30.36 -6.68
N ILE A 456 -17.19 -30.56 -6.90
CA ILE A 456 -18.24 -29.82 -6.17
C ILE A 456 -19.52 -30.65 -6.03
N PHE A 457 -20.27 -30.42 -4.95
CA PHE A 457 -21.62 -30.96 -4.76
C PHE A 457 -22.62 -29.81 -4.72
N ARG A 458 -23.52 -29.73 -5.70
CA ARG A 458 -24.60 -28.74 -5.77
C ARG A 458 -25.84 -29.33 -6.43
N ASP A 459 -26.99 -28.71 -6.16
CA ASP A 459 -28.27 -29.02 -6.82
C ASP A 459 -28.69 -30.50 -6.70
N GLY A 460 -28.19 -31.18 -5.64
CA GLY A 460 -28.43 -32.60 -5.34
C GLY A 460 -27.44 -33.58 -6.01
N GLN A 461 -26.46 -33.09 -6.78
CA GLN A 461 -25.55 -33.91 -7.58
C GLN A 461 -24.07 -33.58 -7.29
N TYR A 462 -23.23 -34.61 -7.42
CA TYR A 462 -21.79 -34.46 -7.48
C TYR A 462 -21.41 -34.17 -8.94
N LEU A 463 -20.66 -33.10 -9.17
CA LEU A 463 -20.23 -32.69 -10.51
C LEU A 463 -18.72 -32.85 -10.66
N THR A 464 -18.31 -33.46 -11.77
CA THR A 464 -16.92 -33.50 -12.21
C THR A 464 -16.44 -32.11 -12.66
N LEU A 465 -15.12 -31.90 -12.71
CA LEU A 465 -14.54 -30.65 -13.19
C LEU A 465 -15.03 -30.31 -14.61
N LYS A 466 -15.11 -31.32 -15.48
CA LYS A 466 -15.68 -31.22 -16.82
C LYS A 466 -17.14 -30.79 -16.80
N GLU A 467 -18.01 -31.47 -16.04
CA GLU A 467 -19.44 -31.13 -15.96
C GLU A 467 -19.67 -29.72 -15.37
N VAL A 468 -18.80 -29.26 -14.47
CA VAL A 468 -18.84 -27.86 -13.99
C VAL A 468 -18.60 -26.88 -15.12
N PHE A 469 -17.58 -27.10 -15.97
CA PHE A 469 -17.28 -26.23 -17.11
C PHE A 469 -18.35 -26.30 -18.21
N GLU A 470 -18.88 -27.50 -18.50
CA GLU A 470 -20.01 -27.69 -19.41
C GLU A 470 -21.29 -27.01 -18.88
N SER A 471 -21.56 -27.05 -17.57
CA SER A 471 -22.69 -26.35 -16.93
C SER A 471 -22.60 -24.81 -16.95
N LEU A 472 -21.43 -24.27 -17.30
CA LEU A 472 -21.15 -22.84 -17.40
C LEU A 472 -21.05 -22.34 -18.86
N ASP A 473 -21.20 -23.23 -19.84
CA ASP A 473 -20.99 -22.96 -21.27
C ASP A 473 -19.57 -22.42 -21.58
N LEU A 474 -18.56 -23.00 -20.92
CA LEU A 474 -17.15 -22.59 -21.00
C LEU A 474 -16.24 -23.76 -21.39
N THR A 475 -15.58 -23.69 -22.56
CA THR A 475 -14.55 -24.70 -22.90
C THR A 475 -13.15 -24.29 -22.46
N GLY A 476 -12.27 -25.27 -22.28
CA GLY A 476 -10.85 -25.04 -21.99
C GLY A 476 -10.08 -24.30 -23.09
N TYR A 477 -10.64 -24.16 -24.29
CA TYR A 477 -10.09 -23.33 -25.36
C TYR A 477 -10.40 -21.84 -25.10
N ASP A 478 -11.67 -21.51 -24.91
CA ASP A 478 -12.19 -20.13 -24.83
C ASP A 478 -11.67 -19.35 -23.63
N LEU A 479 -11.40 -20.04 -22.51
CA LEU A 479 -10.79 -19.48 -21.32
C LEU A 479 -9.56 -18.62 -21.67
N ASN A 480 -9.63 -17.33 -21.38
CA ASN A 480 -8.56 -16.36 -21.58
C ASN A 480 -8.50 -15.42 -20.36
N VAL A 481 -7.57 -14.46 -20.33
CA VAL A 481 -7.39 -13.59 -19.15
C VAL A 481 -8.60 -12.67 -18.95
N ASP A 482 -9.13 -12.10 -20.04
CA ASP A 482 -10.28 -11.19 -19.99
C ASP A 482 -11.55 -11.95 -19.56
N LEU A 483 -11.75 -13.17 -20.08
CA LEU A 483 -12.86 -14.05 -19.69
C LEU A 483 -12.70 -14.61 -18.26
N LEU A 484 -11.50 -14.57 -17.67
CA LEU A 484 -11.31 -14.88 -16.26
C LEU A 484 -11.87 -13.77 -15.35
N ASP A 485 -11.97 -12.53 -15.86
CA ASP A 485 -12.51 -11.32 -15.22
C ASP A 485 -12.07 -11.06 -13.76
N VAL A 486 -10.83 -11.44 -13.42
CA VAL A 486 -10.25 -11.24 -12.07
C VAL A 486 -9.53 -9.89 -11.89
N HIS A 487 -9.29 -9.15 -12.97
CA HIS A 487 -8.56 -7.87 -12.90
C HIS A 487 -9.44 -6.75 -12.33
N ALA A 488 -8.88 -5.95 -11.42
CA ALA A 488 -9.51 -4.71 -10.96
C ALA A 488 -9.54 -3.68 -12.09
N ASP A 489 -10.69 -3.04 -12.29
CA ASP A 489 -10.95 -2.17 -13.43
C ASP A 489 -11.41 -0.77 -12.98
N LYS A 490 -11.62 0.16 -13.91
CA LYS A 490 -12.14 1.50 -13.56
C LYS A 490 -13.51 1.47 -12.86
N SER A 491 -14.20 0.33 -12.88
CA SER A 491 -15.49 0.13 -12.24
C SER A 491 -15.41 -0.42 -10.81
N THR A 492 -14.22 -0.86 -10.31
CA THR A 492 -13.99 -1.21 -8.89
C THR A 492 -13.67 -0.02 -8.00
N PHE A 493 -13.34 1.14 -8.58
CA PHE A 493 -13.03 2.36 -7.84
C PHE A 493 -14.25 2.81 -7.00
N HIS A 494 -14.04 2.97 -5.69
CA HIS A 494 -15.07 3.14 -4.66
C HIS A 494 -16.16 2.05 -4.62
N ARG A 495 -15.87 0.85 -5.15
CA ARG A 495 -16.79 -0.29 -5.26
C ARG A 495 -16.12 -1.58 -4.77
N PHE A 496 -15.87 -1.60 -3.46
CA PHE A 496 -15.32 -2.78 -2.76
C PHE A 496 -16.22 -4.02 -2.88
N ASP A 497 -17.53 -3.84 -3.11
CA ASP A 497 -18.46 -4.92 -3.44
C ASP A 497 -18.11 -5.61 -4.78
N LYS A 498 -17.75 -4.84 -5.81
CA LYS A 498 -17.27 -5.37 -7.09
C LYS A 498 -15.89 -6.01 -6.97
N PHE A 499 -14.98 -5.41 -6.21
CA PHE A 499 -13.66 -5.99 -5.94
C PHE A 499 -13.78 -7.37 -5.27
N ASN A 500 -14.72 -7.53 -4.33
CA ASN A 500 -15.04 -8.84 -3.74
C ASN A 500 -15.59 -9.88 -4.73
N LEU A 501 -16.20 -9.43 -5.85
CA LEU A 501 -16.65 -10.29 -6.94
C LEU A 501 -15.53 -10.65 -7.93
N LYS A 502 -14.48 -9.83 -8.08
CA LYS A 502 -13.30 -10.13 -8.91
C LYS A 502 -12.48 -11.32 -8.41
N TYR A 503 -12.60 -11.69 -7.13
CA TYR A 503 -12.13 -12.98 -6.62
C TYR A 503 -12.90 -14.20 -7.17
N ASN A 504 -13.98 -14.03 -7.96
CA ASN A 504 -14.72 -15.12 -8.59
C ASN A 504 -14.21 -15.31 -10.05
N PRO A 505 -13.45 -16.37 -10.38
CA PRO A 505 -13.00 -16.61 -11.75
C PRO A 505 -14.18 -16.75 -12.71
N CYS A 506 -14.12 -16.08 -13.86
CA CYS A 506 -15.21 -15.95 -14.84
C CYS A 506 -16.51 -15.37 -14.24
N GLY A 507 -16.41 -14.60 -13.13
CA GLY A 507 -17.55 -14.16 -12.31
C GLY A 507 -18.21 -15.28 -11.48
N GLN A 508 -17.76 -16.53 -11.59
CA GLN A 508 -18.45 -17.70 -11.06
C GLN A 508 -17.96 -18.09 -9.66
N SER A 509 -18.86 -18.01 -8.68
CA SER A 509 -18.60 -18.45 -7.30
C SER A 509 -18.22 -19.94 -7.21
N ARG A 510 -18.77 -20.79 -8.11
CA ARG A 510 -18.39 -22.21 -8.24
C ARG A 510 -16.88 -22.38 -8.47
N LEU A 511 -16.27 -21.58 -9.36
CA LEU A 511 -14.84 -21.68 -9.66
C LEU A 511 -13.96 -21.15 -8.52
N ARG A 512 -14.42 -20.14 -7.75
CA ARG A 512 -13.74 -19.68 -6.53
C ARG A 512 -13.76 -20.76 -5.44
N GLU A 513 -14.88 -21.45 -5.28
CA GLU A 513 -15.04 -22.54 -4.32
C GLU A 513 -14.09 -23.71 -4.64
N ILE A 514 -13.93 -24.05 -5.93
CA ILE A 514 -13.07 -25.15 -6.39
C ILE A 514 -11.56 -24.79 -6.32
N PHE A 515 -11.17 -23.61 -6.82
CA PHE A 515 -9.75 -23.26 -7.02
C PHE A 515 -9.15 -22.32 -5.95
N LEU A 516 -9.98 -21.52 -5.26
CA LEU A 516 -9.53 -20.41 -4.39
C LEU A 516 -10.08 -20.52 -2.95
N LYS A 517 -10.44 -21.74 -2.51
CA LYS A 517 -10.79 -22.06 -1.11
C LYS A 517 -10.10 -23.34 -0.64
N GLN A 518 -9.75 -23.36 0.65
CA GLN A 518 -9.23 -24.55 1.35
C GLN A 518 -10.36 -25.43 1.91
N ASP A 519 -11.42 -24.79 2.44
CA ASP A 519 -12.65 -25.44 2.89
C ASP A 519 -13.58 -25.66 1.68
N ASN A 520 -13.42 -26.82 1.00
CA ASN A 520 -14.24 -27.26 -0.13
C ASN A 520 -14.31 -28.81 -0.21
N LEU A 521 -15.07 -29.35 -1.18
CA LEU A 521 -15.29 -30.81 -1.31
C LEU A 521 -13.99 -31.61 -1.50
N ILE A 522 -13.02 -31.06 -2.26
CA ILE A 522 -11.71 -31.68 -2.51
C ILE A 522 -10.65 -31.28 -1.47
N GLN A 523 -11.08 -30.86 -0.27
CA GLN A 523 -10.22 -30.50 0.86
C GLN A 523 -9.10 -29.51 0.47
N GLY A 524 -9.41 -28.56 -0.40
CA GLY A 524 -8.49 -27.51 -0.82
C GLY A 524 -7.32 -27.97 -1.69
N ARG A 525 -7.36 -29.20 -2.25
CA ARG A 525 -6.27 -29.79 -3.06
C ARG A 525 -5.75 -28.86 -4.15
N PHE A 526 -6.64 -28.30 -4.97
CA PHE A 526 -6.24 -27.41 -6.06
C PHE A 526 -5.62 -26.09 -5.57
N LEU A 527 -6.12 -25.52 -4.47
CA LEU A 527 -5.52 -24.32 -3.87
C LEU A 527 -4.11 -24.62 -3.30
N ALA A 528 -3.94 -25.78 -2.67
CA ALA A 528 -2.64 -26.23 -2.18
C ALA A 528 -1.64 -26.46 -3.32
N GLU A 529 -2.05 -27.10 -4.42
CA GLU A 529 -1.21 -27.32 -5.58
C GLU A 529 -0.73 -26.02 -6.24
N VAL A 530 -1.62 -25.04 -6.49
CA VAL A 530 -1.18 -23.73 -7.03
C VAL A 530 -0.34 -22.95 -6.00
N THR A 531 -0.59 -23.12 -4.69
CA THR A 531 0.26 -22.55 -3.64
C THR A 531 1.68 -23.14 -3.70
N LYS A 532 1.84 -24.46 -3.95
CA LYS A 532 3.17 -25.06 -4.17
C LYS A 532 3.88 -24.47 -5.38
N GLU A 533 3.18 -24.23 -6.49
CA GLU A 533 3.78 -23.57 -7.67
C GLU A 533 4.25 -22.13 -7.33
N VAL A 534 3.44 -21.35 -6.60
CA VAL A 534 3.81 -19.98 -6.18
C VAL A 534 5.00 -19.98 -5.20
N LEU A 535 5.03 -20.89 -4.22
CA LEU A 535 6.15 -21.00 -3.28
C LEU A 535 7.46 -21.40 -3.99
N GLN A 536 7.39 -22.26 -5.01
CA GLN A 536 8.56 -22.62 -5.83
C GLN A 536 9.08 -21.43 -6.66
N ASP A 537 8.20 -20.66 -7.29
CA ASP A 537 8.58 -19.42 -7.99
C ASP A 537 9.18 -18.38 -7.01
N LEU A 538 8.70 -18.32 -5.75
CA LEU A 538 9.24 -17.46 -4.69
C LEU A 538 10.61 -17.91 -4.18
N GLU A 539 10.87 -19.22 -4.08
CA GLU A 539 12.18 -19.76 -3.70
C GLU A 539 13.24 -19.60 -4.81
N ALA A 540 12.84 -19.75 -6.07
CA ALA A 540 13.67 -19.36 -7.22
C ALA A 540 14.00 -17.85 -7.16
N SER A 541 13.04 -17.03 -6.73
CA SER A 541 13.15 -15.57 -6.58
C SER A 541 13.88 -15.13 -5.30
N LYS A 542 14.98 -15.82 -4.94
CA LYS A 542 15.90 -15.72 -3.76
C LYS A 542 15.95 -14.43 -2.90
N TYR A 543 15.66 -13.26 -3.45
CA TYR A 543 15.72 -11.96 -2.75
C TYR A 543 14.33 -11.37 -2.42
N GLN A 544 13.26 -12.01 -2.88
CA GLN A 544 11.86 -11.71 -2.59
C GLN A 544 11.33 -12.69 -1.54
N LEU A 545 10.55 -12.18 -0.60
CA LEU A 545 9.98 -12.87 0.55
C LEU A 545 8.52 -12.43 0.72
N ALA A 546 7.67 -13.23 1.38
CA ALA A 546 6.24 -12.91 1.50
C ALA A 546 5.65 -13.16 2.89
N GLU A 547 4.67 -12.34 3.28
CA GLU A 547 3.85 -12.48 4.48
C GLU A 547 2.37 -12.73 4.11
N TYR A 548 2.06 -13.97 3.72
CA TYR A 548 0.75 -14.35 3.20
C TYR A 548 -0.33 -14.37 4.28
N ARG A 549 -1.43 -13.65 4.04
CA ARG A 549 -2.61 -13.64 4.92
C ARG A 549 -3.62 -14.70 4.49
N ILE A 550 -4.05 -15.54 5.42
CA ILE A 550 -5.05 -16.61 5.21
C ILE A 550 -6.20 -16.48 6.23
N SER A 551 -7.43 -16.70 5.77
CA SER A 551 -8.63 -16.39 6.57
C SER A 551 -9.05 -17.49 7.53
N VAL A 552 -9.32 -17.08 8.78
CA VAL A 552 -10.22 -17.77 9.71
C VAL A 552 -11.44 -16.86 9.89
N TYR A 553 -12.66 -17.40 9.82
CA TYR A 553 -13.88 -16.60 9.82
C TYR A 553 -14.55 -16.52 11.20
N GLY A 554 -14.17 -17.39 12.14
CA GLY A 554 -14.74 -17.43 13.48
C GLY A 554 -16.18 -17.93 13.51
N ARG A 555 -16.60 -18.72 12.52
CA ARG A 555 -17.95 -19.31 12.44
C ARG A 555 -18.06 -20.63 13.23
N LYS A 556 -16.95 -21.35 13.38
CA LYS A 556 -16.80 -22.61 14.13
C LYS A 556 -15.36 -22.75 14.62
N GLN A 557 -15.14 -23.29 15.82
CA GLN A 557 -13.80 -23.63 16.35
C GLN A 557 -13.01 -24.53 15.38
N SER A 558 -13.69 -25.48 14.72
CA SER A 558 -13.09 -26.42 13.77
C SER A 558 -12.46 -25.78 12.53
N GLU A 559 -12.67 -24.48 12.26
CA GLU A 559 -12.00 -23.80 11.15
C GLU A 559 -10.46 -23.83 11.29
N TRP A 560 -9.95 -23.83 12.52
CA TRP A 560 -8.51 -23.94 12.81
C TRP A 560 -7.94 -25.32 12.47
N ASP A 561 -8.60 -26.40 12.89
CA ASP A 561 -8.14 -27.76 12.63
C ASP A 561 -8.22 -28.13 11.15
N THR A 562 -9.27 -27.69 10.44
CA THR A 562 -9.37 -27.83 8.99
C THR A 562 -8.25 -27.08 8.28
N LEU A 563 -8.01 -25.81 8.64
CA LEU A 563 -6.95 -24.98 8.04
C LEU A 563 -5.55 -25.55 8.30
N ALA A 564 -5.27 -25.96 9.54
CA ALA A 564 -3.98 -26.51 9.92
C ALA A 564 -3.74 -27.91 9.31
N SER A 565 -4.77 -28.74 9.20
CA SER A 565 -4.68 -30.03 8.51
C SER A 565 -4.51 -29.84 7.00
N TRP A 566 -5.18 -28.87 6.38
CA TRP A 566 -4.92 -28.49 4.98
C TRP A 566 -3.45 -28.07 4.79
N PHE A 567 -2.91 -27.25 5.70
CA PHE A 567 -1.52 -26.79 5.66
C PHE A 567 -0.49 -27.93 5.80
N VAL A 568 -0.68 -28.81 6.79
CA VAL A 568 0.25 -29.93 7.09
C VAL A 568 0.12 -31.07 6.09
N ASN A 569 -1.10 -31.53 5.78
CA ASN A 569 -1.32 -32.65 4.85
C ASN A 569 -0.85 -32.32 3.42
N ASN A 570 -0.81 -31.04 3.06
CA ASN A 570 -0.26 -30.56 1.79
C ASN A 570 1.18 -30.01 1.90
N GLU A 571 1.88 -30.14 3.03
CA GLU A 571 3.29 -29.74 3.19
C GLU A 571 3.58 -28.28 2.76
N LEU A 572 2.71 -27.31 3.09
CA LEU A 572 2.76 -25.95 2.53
C LEU A 572 3.81 -25.02 3.20
N TYR A 573 5.07 -25.46 3.21
CA TYR A 573 6.20 -24.75 3.80
C TYR A 573 7.15 -24.17 2.74
N SER A 574 7.76 -23.03 3.06
CA SER A 574 8.88 -22.44 2.33
C SER A 574 9.79 -21.68 3.30
N GLN A 575 11.07 -21.52 2.96
CA GLN A 575 11.96 -20.62 3.72
C GLN A 575 11.69 -19.13 3.42
N ASN A 576 11.06 -18.81 2.28
CA ASN A 576 10.83 -17.43 1.84
C ASN A 576 9.44 -16.88 2.22
N ALA A 577 8.57 -17.68 2.88
CA ALA A 577 7.20 -17.28 3.22
C ALA A 577 6.86 -17.56 4.70
N VAL A 578 6.14 -16.62 5.32
CA VAL A 578 5.51 -16.77 6.64
C VAL A 578 4.06 -16.32 6.60
N TRP A 579 3.27 -16.70 7.61
CA TRP A 579 1.81 -16.63 7.54
C TRP A 579 1.21 -15.66 8.55
N LEU A 580 0.16 -14.95 8.14
CA LEU A 580 -0.72 -14.18 9.03
C LEU A 580 -2.12 -14.76 8.96
N ILE A 581 -2.83 -14.71 10.09
CA ILE A 581 -4.25 -15.07 10.16
C ILE A 581 -5.07 -13.80 10.06
N GLN A 582 -5.95 -13.69 9.07
CA GLN A 582 -6.85 -12.55 8.91
C GLN A 582 -8.28 -12.91 9.35
N LEU A 583 -8.86 -12.10 10.24
CA LEU A 583 -10.24 -12.22 10.70
C LEU A 583 -11.13 -11.17 9.99
N PRO A 584 -12.04 -11.56 9.10
CA PRO A 584 -12.99 -10.64 8.49
C PRO A 584 -14.06 -10.17 9.47
N ARG A 585 -14.28 -8.85 9.55
CA ARG A 585 -15.25 -8.22 10.46
C ARG A 585 -16.70 -8.41 9.97
N LEU A 586 -17.19 -9.65 9.89
CA LEU A 586 -18.45 -10.04 9.23
C LEU A 586 -19.54 -10.57 10.19
N TYR A 587 -19.50 -10.21 11.48
CA TYR A 587 -20.48 -10.65 12.49
C TYR A 587 -21.94 -10.45 12.04
N ASN A 588 -22.27 -9.31 11.44
CA ASN A 588 -23.64 -9.02 10.98
C ASN A 588 -24.14 -10.04 9.92
N VAL A 589 -23.24 -10.57 9.08
CA VAL A 589 -23.54 -11.62 8.10
C VAL A 589 -23.81 -12.95 8.81
N TYR A 590 -22.93 -13.36 9.74
CA TYR A 590 -23.10 -14.63 10.47
C TYR A 590 -24.30 -14.60 11.43
N ARG A 591 -24.62 -13.42 11.98
CA ARG A 591 -25.79 -13.18 12.81
C ARG A 591 -27.10 -13.27 12.03
N SER A 592 -27.15 -12.72 10.81
CA SER A 592 -28.31 -12.83 9.92
C SER A 592 -28.47 -14.21 9.29
N MET A 593 -27.37 -14.96 9.11
CA MET A 593 -27.39 -16.38 8.76
C MET A 593 -27.73 -17.30 9.94
N GLY A 594 -27.89 -16.77 11.16
CA GLY A 594 -28.16 -17.56 12.37
C GLY A 594 -26.99 -18.46 12.83
N THR A 595 -25.78 -18.26 12.30
CA THR A 595 -24.58 -19.06 12.62
C THR A 595 -23.94 -18.65 13.94
N CYS A 596 -24.15 -17.41 14.39
CA CYS A 596 -23.69 -16.89 15.68
C CYS A 596 -24.85 -16.21 16.44
N THR A 597 -24.87 -16.30 17.77
CA THR A 597 -25.92 -15.72 18.63
C THR A 597 -25.49 -14.42 19.30
N SER A 598 -24.22 -14.28 19.65
CA SER A 598 -23.57 -13.08 20.18
C SER A 598 -22.21 -12.84 19.50
N PHE A 599 -21.57 -11.70 19.75
CA PHE A 599 -20.19 -11.49 19.27
C PHE A 599 -19.19 -12.41 19.99
N GLN A 600 -19.49 -12.81 21.22
CA GLN A 600 -18.70 -13.77 22.00
C GLN A 600 -18.36 -15.03 21.20
N ASN A 601 -19.31 -15.59 20.45
CA ASN A 601 -19.07 -16.82 19.69
C ASN A 601 -17.95 -16.70 18.64
N ILE A 602 -17.73 -15.50 18.09
CA ILE A 602 -16.61 -15.28 17.16
C ILE A 602 -15.29 -15.28 17.94
N LEU A 603 -15.26 -14.69 19.13
CA LEU A 603 -14.10 -14.74 20.01
C LEU A 603 -13.82 -16.18 20.49
N ASP A 604 -14.85 -16.94 20.86
CA ASP A 604 -14.75 -18.36 21.23
C ASP A 604 -14.15 -19.19 20.08
N ASN A 605 -14.72 -19.04 18.88
CA ASN A 605 -14.30 -19.77 17.68
C ASN A 605 -12.89 -19.42 17.22
N VAL A 606 -12.42 -18.18 17.47
CA VAL A 606 -11.09 -17.71 17.06
C VAL A 606 -10.03 -17.99 18.12
N PHE A 607 -10.30 -17.76 19.40
CA PHE A 607 -9.27 -17.78 20.44
C PHE A 607 -9.20 -19.06 21.25
N VAL A 608 -10.32 -19.72 21.58
CA VAL A 608 -10.29 -20.91 22.46
C VAL A 608 -9.36 -22.02 21.92
N PRO A 609 -9.42 -22.42 20.62
CA PRO A 609 -8.50 -23.41 20.06
C PRO A 609 -7.02 -23.01 20.12
N LEU A 610 -6.71 -21.70 20.14
CA LEU A 610 -5.35 -21.20 20.30
C LEU A 610 -4.83 -21.32 21.73
N PHE A 611 -5.71 -21.23 22.73
CA PHE A 611 -5.37 -21.52 24.13
C PHE A 611 -5.27 -23.02 24.38
N GLU A 612 -6.19 -23.83 23.85
CA GLU A 612 -6.19 -25.31 23.97
C GLU A 612 -4.87 -25.91 23.47
N VAL A 613 -4.47 -25.60 22.23
CA VAL A 613 -3.20 -26.05 21.62
C VAL A 613 -1.95 -25.44 22.29
N THR A 614 -2.09 -24.31 22.97
CA THR A 614 -0.98 -23.70 23.72
C THR A 614 -0.81 -24.38 25.08
N VAL A 615 -1.90 -24.75 25.77
CA VAL A 615 -1.87 -25.45 27.07
C VAL A 615 -1.38 -26.89 26.89
N ASP A 616 -1.96 -27.64 25.95
CA ASP A 616 -1.52 -28.98 25.53
C ASP A 616 -1.41 -29.08 24.00
N PRO A 617 -0.19 -29.06 23.43
CA PRO A 617 0.05 -29.27 22.00
C PRO A 617 -0.50 -30.57 21.39
N LYS A 618 -0.88 -31.57 22.21
CA LYS A 618 -1.45 -32.85 21.72
C LYS A 618 -2.94 -32.77 21.41
N SER A 619 -3.64 -31.73 21.89
CA SER A 619 -5.05 -31.48 21.56
C SER A 619 -5.24 -31.24 20.06
N HIS A 620 -4.44 -30.33 19.49
CA HIS A 620 -4.47 -29.94 18.08
C HIS A 620 -3.05 -29.99 17.46
N PRO A 621 -2.48 -31.18 17.19
CA PRO A 621 -1.07 -31.32 16.81
C PRO A 621 -0.73 -30.61 15.49
N HIS A 622 -1.59 -30.68 14.47
CA HIS A 622 -1.41 -29.94 13.22
C HIS A 622 -1.47 -28.43 13.44
N LEU A 623 -2.38 -27.95 14.30
CA LEU A 623 -2.49 -26.53 14.63
C LEU A 623 -1.24 -26.04 15.36
N HIS A 624 -0.67 -26.83 16.26
CA HIS A 624 0.61 -26.50 16.90
C HIS A 624 1.71 -26.28 15.85
N MET A 625 1.86 -27.21 14.90
CA MET A 625 2.84 -27.15 13.82
C MET A 625 2.62 -25.94 12.90
N PHE A 626 1.38 -25.64 12.53
CA PHE A 626 1.03 -24.45 11.74
C PHE A 626 1.34 -23.14 12.49
N LEU A 627 1.04 -23.07 13.79
CA LEU A 627 1.35 -21.92 14.65
C LEU A 627 2.86 -21.71 14.91
N MET A 628 3.73 -22.60 14.45
CA MET A 628 5.19 -22.35 14.40
C MET A 628 5.62 -21.54 13.16
N GLN A 629 4.71 -21.36 12.18
CA GLN A 629 4.91 -20.56 10.95
C GLN A 629 4.00 -19.32 10.88
N VAL A 630 3.01 -19.22 11.77
CA VAL A 630 2.18 -18.01 11.93
C VAL A 630 2.93 -16.95 12.74
N VAL A 631 3.05 -15.75 12.17
CA VAL A 631 3.82 -14.63 12.73
C VAL A 631 2.97 -13.41 13.06
N GLY A 632 1.69 -13.40 12.71
CA GLY A 632 0.81 -12.27 12.99
C GLY A 632 -0.68 -12.54 12.81
N PHE A 633 -1.46 -11.59 13.31
CA PHE A 633 -2.93 -11.59 13.26
C PHE A 633 -3.41 -10.25 12.71
N ASP A 634 -4.35 -10.30 11.78
CA ASP A 634 -4.88 -9.20 10.98
C ASP A 634 -6.41 -9.15 11.09
N MET A 635 -7.02 -7.99 10.84
CA MET A 635 -8.47 -7.81 10.77
C MET A 635 -8.83 -7.12 9.45
N VAL A 636 -9.80 -7.68 8.73
CA VAL A 636 -10.14 -7.26 7.36
C VAL A 636 -11.65 -7.02 7.20
N ASP A 637 -12.10 -6.74 5.97
CA ASP A 637 -13.40 -6.20 5.54
C ASP A 637 -13.40 -4.67 5.38
N ASP A 638 -14.23 -4.21 4.44
CA ASP A 638 -14.45 -2.84 3.99
C ASP A 638 -14.48 -1.81 5.13
N GLU A 639 -13.43 -1.00 5.23
CA GLU A 639 -13.37 0.10 6.19
C GLU A 639 -14.33 1.24 5.84
N SER A 640 -14.80 1.36 4.59
CA SER A 640 -15.69 2.47 4.18
C SER A 640 -17.14 2.31 4.65
N LYS A 641 -17.51 1.13 5.17
CA LYS A 641 -18.82 0.88 5.77
C LYS A 641 -19.05 1.79 7.00
N PRO A 642 -20.18 2.52 7.08
CA PRO A 642 -20.46 3.39 8.21
C PRO A 642 -20.73 2.56 9.47
N GLU A 643 -19.90 2.76 10.50
CA GLU A 643 -20.03 2.14 11.82
C GLU A 643 -20.33 3.17 12.91
N ARG A 644 -20.80 2.70 14.07
CA ARG A 644 -21.07 3.58 15.22
C ARG A 644 -19.85 3.57 16.13
N ARG A 645 -19.10 4.68 16.17
CA ARG A 645 -17.95 4.88 17.08
C ARG A 645 -18.29 4.40 18.50
N PRO A 646 -17.46 3.55 19.13
CA PRO A 646 -17.67 3.10 20.50
C PRO A 646 -17.85 4.25 21.48
N THR A 647 -18.66 4.06 22.51
CA THR A 647 -18.67 4.92 23.70
C THR A 647 -17.68 4.38 24.74
N LYS A 648 -17.57 5.03 25.90
CA LYS A 648 -16.77 4.50 27.03
C LYS A 648 -17.37 3.25 27.68
N HIS A 649 -18.70 3.10 27.62
CA HIS A 649 -19.44 1.98 28.19
C HIS A 649 -20.16 1.23 27.06
N MET A 650 -19.42 0.33 26.44
CA MET A 650 -19.97 -0.59 25.43
C MET A 650 -20.43 -1.88 26.11
N PRO A 651 -21.47 -2.56 25.58
CA PRO A 651 -21.86 -3.88 26.05
C PRO A 651 -20.71 -4.89 25.94
N THR A 652 -20.74 -5.96 26.74
CA THR A 652 -19.80 -7.08 26.60
C THR A 652 -20.08 -7.87 25.30
N PRO A 653 -19.14 -8.70 24.81
CA PRO A 653 -19.35 -9.50 23.60
C PRO A 653 -20.52 -10.47 23.67
N ASP A 654 -20.89 -10.94 24.86
CA ASP A 654 -22.10 -11.74 25.09
C ASP A 654 -23.38 -10.90 24.99
N GLU A 655 -23.38 -9.68 25.54
CA GLU A 655 -24.49 -8.74 25.42
C GLU A 655 -24.67 -8.23 23.97
N TRP A 656 -23.61 -8.27 23.15
CA TRP A 656 -23.65 -7.92 21.73
C TRP A 656 -24.38 -8.99 20.90
N THR A 657 -25.70 -9.06 21.10
CA THR A 657 -26.64 -9.95 20.39
C THR A 657 -27.40 -9.24 19.26
N ASN A 658 -27.20 -7.93 19.09
CA ASN A 658 -27.90 -7.12 18.10
C ASN A 658 -27.46 -7.46 16.64
N GLN A 659 -28.18 -6.94 15.64
CA GLN A 659 -27.91 -7.24 14.22
C GLN A 659 -26.78 -6.40 13.59
N PHE A 660 -26.30 -5.35 14.27
CA PHE A 660 -25.27 -4.47 13.74
C PHE A 660 -23.88 -5.09 13.96
N ASN A 661 -22.97 -4.79 13.04
CA ASN A 661 -21.56 -5.15 13.20
C ASN A 661 -20.96 -4.33 14.35
N PRO A 662 -20.16 -4.92 15.26
CA PRO A 662 -19.30 -4.13 16.14
C PRO A 662 -18.37 -3.22 15.33
N ALA A 663 -18.06 -2.04 15.86
CA ALA A 663 -17.13 -1.11 15.23
C ALA A 663 -15.68 -1.65 15.24
N PHE A 664 -14.84 -1.15 14.34
CA PHE A 664 -13.43 -1.53 14.21
C PHE A 664 -12.70 -1.52 15.55
N SER A 665 -12.80 -0.44 16.33
CA SER A 665 -12.08 -0.31 17.60
C SER A 665 -12.59 -1.26 18.70
N TYR A 666 -13.80 -1.81 18.55
CA TYR A 666 -14.33 -2.87 19.42
C TYR A 666 -13.74 -4.24 19.03
N TYR A 667 -13.74 -4.58 17.73
CA TYR A 667 -12.99 -5.75 17.23
C TYR A 667 -11.51 -5.67 17.63
N ALA A 668 -10.88 -4.51 17.46
CA ALA A 668 -9.47 -4.28 17.75
C ALA A 668 -9.13 -4.57 19.21
N TYR A 669 -9.93 -4.06 20.16
CA TYR A 669 -9.72 -4.30 21.58
C TYR A 669 -9.81 -5.80 21.94
N TYR A 670 -10.88 -6.50 21.56
CA TYR A 670 -11.03 -7.91 21.94
C TYR A 670 -10.05 -8.83 21.22
N CYS A 671 -9.65 -8.52 19.98
CA CYS A 671 -8.56 -9.25 19.32
C CYS A 671 -7.23 -8.99 20.04
N TYR A 672 -6.89 -7.73 20.34
CA TYR A 672 -5.71 -7.36 21.11
C TYR A 672 -5.65 -8.06 22.48
N ALA A 673 -6.72 -8.02 23.27
CA ALA A 673 -6.72 -8.49 24.65
C ALA A 673 -6.47 -10.01 24.72
N ASN A 674 -7.13 -10.77 23.84
CA ASN A 674 -6.92 -12.22 23.73
C ASN A 674 -5.54 -12.56 23.13
N LEU A 675 -5.03 -11.79 22.17
CA LEU A 675 -3.65 -11.95 21.67
C LEU A 675 -2.61 -11.61 22.74
N TYR A 676 -2.87 -10.65 23.62
CA TYR A 676 -1.97 -10.27 24.72
C TYR A 676 -1.82 -11.42 25.73
N THR A 677 -2.94 -11.95 26.25
CA THR A 677 -2.90 -13.05 27.23
C THR A 677 -2.41 -14.35 26.60
N LEU A 678 -2.75 -14.61 25.32
CA LEU A 678 -2.21 -15.73 24.54
C LEU A 678 -0.69 -15.60 24.36
N ASN A 679 -0.20 -14.43 23.96
CA ASN A 679 1.23 -14.21 23.73
C ASN A 679 2.04 -14.31 25.02
N LYS A 680 1.52 -13.86 26.18
CA LYS A 680 2.19 -14.07 27.47
C LYS A 680 2.25 -15.55 27.87
N LEU A 681 1.18 -16.31 27.66
CA LEU A 681 1.19 -17.76 27.89
C LEU A 681 2.13 -18.50 26.91
N ARG A 682 2.23 -18.05 25.66
CA ARG A 682 3.15 -18.62 24.66
C ARG A 682 4.60 -18.26 24.97
N GLU A 683 4.88 -17.02 25.39
CA GLU A 683 6.19 -16.56 25.83
C GLU A 683 6.70 -17.35 27.04
N SER A 684 5.88 -17.56 28.08
CA SER A 684 6.27 -18.34 29.26
C SER A 684 6.55 -19.82 28.95
N LYS A 685 5.97 -20.35 27.87
CA LYS A 685 6.23 -21.69 27.31
C LYS A 685 7.38 -21.73 26.29
N GLY A 686 7.99 -20.59 25.94
CA GLY A 686 9.03 -20.49 24.91
C GLY A 686 8.54 -20.70 23.47
N LEU A 687 7.24 -20.58 23.22
CA LEU A 687 6.61 -20.73 21.91
C LEU A 687 6.60 -19.39 21.14
N PRO A 688 6.51 -19.40 19.78
CA PRO A 688 6.43 -18.18 18.98
C PRO A 688 5.18 -17.35 19.28
N THR A 689 5.36 -16.02 19.42
CA THR A 689 4.28 -15.04 19.62
C THR A 689 3.64 -14.64 18.27
N ILE A 690 2.42 -14.09 18.33
CA ILE A 690 1.62 -13.68 17.18
C ILE A 690 1.40 -12.17 17.24
N ARG A 691 2.00 -11.42 16.31
CA ARG A 691 1.99 -9.95 16.29
C ARG A 691 0.67 -9.40 15.75
N PHE A 692 -0.01 -8.54 16.51
CA PHE A 692 -1.20 -7.85 16.02
C PHE A 692 -0.81 -6.77 14.99
N ARG A 693 -1.27 -6.97 13.74
CA ARG A 693 -0.93 -6.18 12.53
C ARG A 693 -2.16 -6.08 11.61
N PRO A 694 -3.21 -5.32 11.98
CA PRO A 694 -4.45 -5.23 11.20
C PRO A 694 -4.34 -4.29 9.99
N HIS A 695 -5.28 -4.42 9.05
CA HIS A 695 -5.63 -3.31 8.16
C HIS A 695 -6.15 -2.15 8.99
N CYS A 696 -5.72 -0.93 8.67
CA CYS A 696 -6.12 0.23 9.44
C CYS A 696 -6.01 1.54 8.64
N GLY A 697 -7.15 2.17 8.38
CA GLY A 697 -7.21 3.51 7.81
C GLY A 697 -6.76 3.59 6.36
N GLU A 698 -7.02 2.56 5.56
CA GLU A 698 -7.14 2.70 4.11
C GLU A 698 -8.34 3.61 3.77
N ALA A 699 -9.49 3.31 4.37
CA ALA A 699 -10.72 4.06 4.30
C ALA A 699 -11.28 4.26 5.72
N GLY A 700 -12.60 4.38 5.86
CA GLY A 700 -13.25 4.52 7.17
C GLY A 700 -12.91 5.79 7.94
N ASP A 701 -13.11 5.70 9.25
CA ASP A 701 -13.07 6.80 10.21
C ASP A 701 -11.71 6.90 10.92
N ILE A 702 -11.36 8.09 11.40
CA ILE A 702 -9.99 8.37 11.90
C ILE A 702 -9.69 7.63 13.22
N ASP A 703 -10.71 7.22 13.99
CA ASP A 703 -10.51 6.45 15.22
C ASP A 703 -10.08 5.00 15.00
N HIS A 704 -10.13 4.48 13.76
CA HIS A 704 -9.46 3.22 13.40
C HIS A 704 -7.97 3.35 13.69
N LEU A 705 -7.34 4.43 13.19
CA LEU A 705 -5.93 4.74 13.40
C LEU A 705 -5.61 5.10 14.86
N ALA A 706 -6.58 5.61 15.63
CA ALA A 706 -6.39 5.85 17.06
C ALA A 706 -6.32 4.53 17.86
N ALA A 707 -7.18 3.55 17.54
CA ALA A 707 -7.10 2.20 18.10
C ALA A 707 -5.85 1.46 17.61
N GLY A 708 -5.52 1.58 16.31
CA GLY A 708 -4.31 1.02 15.72
C GLY A 708 -3.03 1.52 16.39
N PHE A 709 -2.95 2.83 16.66
CA PHE A 709 -1.82 3.45 17.36
C PHE A 709 -1.61 2.90 18.77
N LEU A 710 -2.68 2.63 19.52
CA LEU A 710 -2.57 2.13 20.89
C LEU A 710 -2.26 0.61 20.94
N LEU A 711 -2.86 -0.19 20.06
CA LEU A 711 -2.89 -1.65 20.22
C LEU A 711 -1.93 -2.43 19.31
N CYS A 712 -1.44 -1.84 18.21
CA CYS A 712 -0.84 -2.60 17.11
C CYS A 712 0.68 -2.38 16.98
N HIS A 713 1.39 -3.40 16.47
CA HIS A 713 2.82 -3.31 16.19
C HIS A 713 3.06 -2.49 14.90
N ASN A 714 2.38 -2.92 13.83
CA ASN A 714 2.34 -2.30 12.50
C ASN A 714 0.88 -2.27 12.01
N ILE A 715 0.59 -1.60 10.90
CA ILE A 715 -0.70 -1.67 10.20
C ILE A 715 -0.51 -1.79 8.68
N SER A 716 -1.50 -2.37 7.99
CA SER A 716 -1.63 -2.21 6.53
C SER A 716 -2.28 -0.85 6.19
N HIS A 717 -1.88 -0.27 5.04
CA HIS A 717 -2.37 0.97 4.42
C HIS A 717 -2.05 2.28 5.15
N GLY A 718 -2.74 2.63 6.24
CA GLY A 718 -2.53 3.90 6.96
C GLY A 718 -2.78 5.20 6.16
N ILE A 719 -3.43 5.15 5.00
CA ILE A 719 -3.64 6.28 4.07
C ILE A 719 -4.24 7.50 4.79
N ASN A 720 -5.23 7.26 5.66
CA ASN A 720 -5.95 8.29 6.39
C ASN A 720 -5.09 9.08 7.39
N LEU A 721 -3.86 8.65 7.71
CA LEU A 721 -2.89 9.48 8.45
C LEU A 721 -2.60 10.81 7.72
N ARG A 722 -2.82 10.89 6.41
CA ARG A 722 -2.73 12.17 5.67
C ARG A 722 -3.77 13.22 6.10
N LYS A 723 -4.89 12.78 6.71
CA LYS A 723 -6.00 13.65 7.19
C LYS A 723 -5.77 14.15 8.63
N THR A 724 -4.84 13.57 9.38
CA THR A 724 -4.65 13.81 10.83
C THR A 724 -3.17 14.06 11.16
N PRO A 725 -2.74 15.34 11.25
CA PRO A 725 -1.36 15.68 11.60
C PRO A 725 -0.90 15.10 12.94
N VAL A 726 -1.82 14.98 13.91
CA VAL A 726 -1.51 14.50 15.26
C VAL A 726 -1.17 13.01 15.25
N LEU A 727 -2.01 12.14 14.68
CA LEU A 727 -1.67 10.71 14.58
C LEU A 727 -0.46 10.49 13.65
N HIS A 728 -0.35 11.22 12.55
CA HIS A 728 0.81 11.13 11.65
C HIS A 728 2.13 11.43 12.39
N TYR A 729 2.16 12.44 13.26
CA TYR A 729 3.35 12.75 14.07
C TYR A 729 3.57 11.73 15.19
N LEU A 730 2.52 11.21 15.83
CA LEU A 730 2.64 10.13 16.82
C LEU A 730 3.16 8.82 16.21
N TYR A 731 2.67 8.42 15.02
CA TYR A 731 3.18 7.27 14.26
C TYR A 731 4.64 7.49 13.83
N TYR A 732 5.05 8.72 13.51
CA TYR A 732 6.44 9.06 13.25
C TYR A 732 7.33 8.91 14.50
N LEU A 733 6.94 9.50 15.64
CA LEU A 733 7.71 9.45 16.89
C LEU A 733 7.86 8.01 17.39
N ALA A 734 6.77 7.24 17.40
CA ALA A 734 6.77 5.82 17.76
C ALA A 734 7.26 4.87 16.63
N GLN A 735 7.65 5.39 15.46
CA GLN A 735 8.16 4.63 14.30
C GLN A 735 7.31 3.41 13.90
N VAL A 736 5.98 3.51 14.04
CA VAL A 736 5.01 2.43 13.76
C VAL A 736 5.05 2.04 12.29
N GLY A 737 5.17 0.74 11.99
CA GLY A 737 5.30 0.25 10.62
C GLY A 737 4.02 0.37 9.80
N LEU A 738 4.14 0.90 8.58
CA LEU A 738 3.09 0.99 7.57
C LEU A 738 3.45 0.09 6.38
N ALA A 739 2.66 -0.95 6.13
CA ALA A 739 2.73 -1.75 4.90
C ALA A 739 1.75 -1.20 3.87
N MET A 740 2.25 -0.58 2.80
CA MET A 740 1.44 0.19 1.85
C MET A 740 1.45 -0.42 0.45
N SER A 741 0.28 -0.53 -0.16
CA SER A 741 0.10 -1.09 -1.52
C SER A 741 -0.47 -0.06 -2.51
N PRO A 742 0.34 0.92 -2.99
CA PRO A 742 -0.12 2.01 -3.85
C PRO A 742 -0.90 1.63 -5.10
N LEU A 743 -0.54 0.56 -5.82
CA LEU A 743 -1.32 0.10 -6.99
C LEU A 743 -2.71 -0.43 -6.58
N SER A 744 -2.84 -1.10 -5.44
CA SER A 744 -4.15 -1.50 -4.89
C SER A 744 -5.01 -0.28 -4.58
N ASN A 745 -4.46 0.67 -3.82
CA ASN A 745 -5.20 1.84 -3.39
C ASN A 745 -5.64 2.69 -4.60
N ASN A 746 -4.86 2.71 -5.69
CA ASN A 746 -5.23 3.34 -6.96
C ASN A 746 -6.45 2.69 -7.64
N SER A 747 -6.63 1.38 -7.50
CA SER A 747 -7.76 0.63 -8.07
C SER A 747 -9.04 0.69 -7.23
N LEU A 748 -8.94 1.10 -5.96
CA LEU A 748 -10.03 1.07 -4.97
C LEU A 748 -10.44 2.43 -4.40
N PHE A 749 -9.50 3.27 -3.96
CA PHE A 749 -9.82 4.40 -3.07
C PHE A 749 -9.14 5.74 -3.40
N LEU A 750 -7.99 5.74 -4.08
CA LEU A 750 -7.16 6.95 -4.18
C LEU A 750 -6.16 6.90 -5.33
N ASP A 751 -6.32 7.81 -6.31
CA ASP A 751 -5.42 7.98 -7.46
C ASP A 751 -3.93 7.91 -7.06
N TYR A 752 -3.11 7.16 -7.80
CA TYR A 752 -1.71 6.88 -7.45
C TYR A 752 -0.89 8.16 -7.15
N ASN A 753 -1.08 9.22 -7.94
CA ASN A 753 -0.40 10.52 -7.78
C ASN A 753 -0.81 11.28 -6.50
N ARG A 754 -1.88 10.86 -5.82
CA ARG A 754 -2.38 11.42 -4.57
C ARG A 754 -2.13 10.49 -3.37
N ASN A 755 -1.58 9.30 -3.59
CA ASN A 755 -1.23 8.37 -2.51
C ASN A 755 -0.16 9.02 -1.59
N PRO A 756 -0.34 8.98 -0.26
CA PRO A 756 0.55 9.69 0.66
C PRO A 756 1.92 9.02 0.88
N PHE A 757 2.19 7.84 0.31
CA PHE A 757 3.44 7.09 0.52
C PHE A 757 4.70 7.95 0.40
N LEU A 758 4.87 8.72 -0.69
CA LEU A 758 6.05 9.56 -0.90
C LEU A 758 6.22 10.62 0.20
N MET A 759 5.12 11.22 0.64
CA MET A 759 5.10 12.21 1.73
C MET A 759 5.48 11.55 3.07
N PHE A 760 4.95 10.36 3.35
CA PHE A 760 5.32 9.57 4.55
C PHE A 760 6.81 9.19 4.52
N PHE A 761 7.32 8.69 3.39
CA PHE A 761 8.73 8.34 3.19
C PHE A 761 9.66 9.56 3.36
N HIS A 762 9.29 10.72 2.81
CA HIS A 762 10.08 11.95 2.97
C HIS A 762 10.17 12.37 4.44
N ARG A 763 9.06 12.27 5.19
CA ARG A 763 9.00 12.63 6.61
C ARG A 763 9.70 11.64 7.54
N GLY A 764 10.16 10.48 7.03
CA GLY A 764 10.82 9.45 7.85
C GLY A 764 9.84 8.56 8.62
N MET A 765 8.62 8.38 8.10
CA MET A 765 7.72 7.33 8.56
C MET A 765 8.31 5.96 8.22
N ASN A 766 8.07 4.96 9.07
CA ASN A 766 8.48 3.58 8.85
C ASN A 766 7.56 2.91 7.79
N VAL A 767 7.79 3.20 6.51
CA VAL A 767 7.00 2.66 5.39
C VAL A 767 7.69 1.47 4.69
N SER A 768 6.89 0.52 4.23
CA SER A 768 7.25 -0.54 3.28
C SER A 768 6.27 -0.57 2.11
N LEU A 769 6.70 -1.08 0.95
CA LEU A 769 5.85 -1.34 -0.22
C LEU A 769 5.45 -2.81 -0.29
N SER A 770 4.21 -3.07 -0.67
CA SER A 770 3.54 -4.37 -0.66
C SER A 770 2.52 -4.50 -1.80
N THR A 771 2.05 -5.71 -2.12
CA THR A 771 1.24 -5.96 -3.34
C THR A 771 -0.27 -6.08 -3.15
N ASP A 772 -0.74 -6.40 -1.95
CA ASP A 772 -2.17 -6.62 -1.63
C ASP A 772 -2.76 -7.86 -2.33
N ASP A 773 -3.30 -7.68 -3.55
CA ASP A 773 -3.91 -8.71 -4.39
C ASP A 773 -3.22 -8.79 -5.78
N PRO A 774 -2.05 -9.45 -5.91
CA PRO A 774 -1.36 -9.67 -7.19
C PRO A 774 -2.25 -10.19 -8.33
N LEU A 775 -3.20 -11.07 -8.02
CA LEU A 775 -4.19 -11.60 -8.97
C LEU A 775 -5.07 -10.50 -9.55
N GLN A 776 -5.44 -9.50 -8.76
CA GLN A 776 -6.34 -8.44 -9.20
C GLN A 776 -5.61 -7.26 -9.82
N ILE A 777 -4.36 -6.98 -9.40
CA ILE A 777 -3.71 -5.68 -9.63
C ILE A 777 -2.53 -5.76 -10.60
N HIS A 778 -1.64 -6.75 -10.46
CA HIS A 778 -0.31 -6.75 -11.09
C HIS A 778 -0.28 -7.51 -12.41
N LEU A 779 0.50 -6.99 -13.37
CA LEU A 779 0.58 -7.55 -14.73
C LEU A 779 1.82 -8.43 -14.95
N THR A 780 2.88 -8.23 -14.15
CA THR A 780 4.15 -8.97 -14.27
C THR A 780 4.16 -10.26 -13.44
N LYS A 781 5.21 -11.07 -13.63
CA LYS A 781 5.47 -12.25 -12.79
C LYS A 781 5.96 -11.92 -11.37
N GLU A 782 6.51 -10.73 -11.17
CA GLU A 782 7.18 -10.32 -9.94
C GLU A 782 6.45 -9.10 -9.36
N PRO A 783 5.24 -9.29 -8.79
CA PRO A 783 4.33 -8.19 -8.46
C PRO A 783 4.95 -7.17 -7.50
N LEU A 784 5.78 -7.62 -6.55
CA LEU A 784 6.51 -6.75 -5.64
C LEU A 784 7.57 -5.91 -6.37
N VAL A 785 8.26 -6.47 -7.36
CA VAL A 785 9.23 -5.72 -8.18
C VAL A 785 8.52 -4.71 -9.07
N GLU A 786 7.32 -5.02 -9.56
CA GLU A 786 6.44 -4.09 -10.28
C GLU A 786 6.00 -2.92 -9.39
N GLU A 787 5.57 -3.17 -8.15
CA GLU A 787 5.19 -2.12 -7.19
C GLU A 787 6.33 -1.12 -6.94
N TYR A 788 7.53 -1.63 -6.61
CA TYR A 788 8.74 -0.81 -6.44
C TYR A 788 9.14 -0.11 -7.75
N SER A 789 8.94 -0.73 -8.91
CA SER A 789 9.28 -0.14 -10.21
C SER A 789 8.37 1.02 -10.58
N VAL A 790 7.05 0.88 -10.39
CA VAL A 790 6.10 1.98 -10.62
C VAL A 790 6.36 3.12 -9.64
N ALA A 791 6.55 2.82 -8.35
CA ALA A 791 6.91 3.81 -7.34
C ALA A 791 8.20 4.57 -7.73
N ALA A 792 9.23 3.85 -8.18
CA ALA A 792 10.49 4.46 -8.65
C ALA A 792 10.31 5.40 -9.84
N LYS A 793 9.48 5.04 -10.83
CA LYS A 793 9.30 5.88 -12.04
C LYS A 793 8.35 7.05 -11.81
N VAL A 794 7.27 6.88 -11.04
CA VAL A 794 6.28 7.94 -10.79
C VAL A 794 6.81 8.95 -9.77
N TRP A 795 7.40 8.48 -8.67
CA TRP A 795 7.89 9.35 -7.58
C TRP A 795 9.38 9.69 -7.67
N LYS A 796 10.09 9.17 -8.68
CA LYS A 796 11.51 9.44 -8.96
C LYS A 796 12.46 8.99 -7.83
N LEU A 797 12.11 7.91 -7.14
CA LEU A 797 12.93 7.32 -6.08
C LEU A 797 14.27 6.81 -6.64
N SER A 798 15.36 7.10 -5.92
CA SER A 798 16.70 6.61 -6.23
C SER A 798 16.92 5.16 -5.77
N SER A 799 18.02 4.55 -6.20
CA SER A 799 18.45 3.24 -5.68
C SER A 799 18.57 3.24 -4.15
N CYS A 800 19.09 4.33 -3.55
CA CYS A 800 19.20 4.49 -2.09
C CYS A 800 17.82 4.42 -1.42
N ASP A 801 16.82 5.10 -1.99
CA ASP A 801 15.46 5.14 -1.44
C ASP A 801 14.76 3.78 -1.52
N LEU A 802 14.87 3.11 -2.67
CA LEU A 802 14.32 1.76 -2.85
C LEU A 802 14.99 0.74 -1.92
N CYS A 803 16.30 0.90 -1.65
CA CYS A 803 17.02 0.08 -0.69
C CYS A 803 16.60 0.39 0.76
N GLU A 804 16.29 1.64 1.10
CA GLU A 804 15.75 2.02 2.41
C GLU A 804 14.36 1.41 2.65
N ILE A 805 13.45 1.50 1.68
CA ILE A 805 12.09 0.92 1.75
C ILE A 805 12.17 -0.62 1.86
N ALA A 806 13.04 -1.26 1.06
CA ALA A 806 13.28 -2.70 1.15
C ALA A 806 13.88 -3.12 2.50
N ARG A 807 14.87 -2.38 3.02
CA ARG A 807 15.42 -2.58 4.37
C ARG A 807 14.29 -2.52 5.41
N ASN A 808 13.42 -1.52 5.36
CA ASN A 808 12.32 -1.35 6.31
C ASN A 808 11.29 -2.50 6.24
N SER A 809 11.00 -3.04 5.04
CA SER A 809 10.13 -4.23 4.92
C SER A 809 10.65 -5.43 5.72
N VAL A 810 11.97 -5.65 5.74
CA VAL A 810 12.59 -6.72 6.53
C VAL A 810 12.48 -6.45 8.04
N TYR A 811 12.61 -5.19 8.48
CA TYR A 811 12.36 -4.84 9.90
C TYR A 811 10.91 -5.15 10.30
N GLN A 812 9.92 -4.68 9.52
CA GLN A 812 8.49 -4.84 9.79
C GLN A 812 7.98 -6.29 9.74
N SER A 813 8.69 -7.17 9.03
CA SER A 813 8.29 -8.57 8.83
C SER A 813 8.34 -9.45 10.10
N GLY A 814 7.69 -10.60 10.06
CA GLY A 814 7.68 -11.59 11.15
C GLY A 814 8.83 -12.61 11.17
N PHE A 815 9.78 -12.55 10.23
CA PHE A 815 10.87 -13.54 10.13
C PHE A 815 11.81 -13.55 11.35
N LYS A 816 12.51 -14.68 11.55
CA LYS A 816 13.27 -14.98 12.78
C LYS A 816 14.55 -14.14 12.88
N HIS A 817 15.12 -14.06 14.08
CA HIS A 817 16.33 -13.28 14.34
C HIS A 817 17.51 -13.69 13.45
N ALA A 818 17.81 -14.99 13.35
CA ALA A 818 18.84 -15.54 12.46
C ALA A 818 18.69 -15.08 11.00
N ASP A 819 17.45 -15.10 10.47
CA ASP A 819 17.17 -14.72 9.08
C ASP A 819 17.41 -13.23 8.87
N LYS A 820 16.83 -12.37 9.73
CA LYS A 820 17.05 -10.92 9.70
C LYS A 820 18.53 -10.56 9.89
N ALA A 821 19.27 -11.27 10.76
CA ALA A 821 20.71 -11.11 10.95
C ALA A 821 21.51 -11.52 9.70
N HIS A 822 21.11 -12.59 9.01
CA HIS A 822 21.72 -12.99 7.74
C HIS A 822 21.43 -11.97 6.63
N TRP A 823 20.24 -11.36 6.59
CA TRP A 823 19.82 -10.43 5.52
C TRP A 823 20.26 -8.98 5.71
N LEU A 824 20.32 -8.48 6.95
CA LEU A 824 20.60 -7.07 7.28
C LEU A 824 21.96 -6.85 7.98
N GLY A 825 22.59 -7.91 8.47
CA GLY A 825 23.83 -7.89 9.24
C GLY A 825 23.61 -8.20 10.74
N CYS A 826 24.62 -8.78 11.38
CA CYS A 826 24.53 -9.35 12.74
C CYS A 826 24.24 -8.35 13.88
N LYS A 827 24.17 -7.04 13.57
CA LYS A 827 23.88 -5.96 14.52
C LYS A 827 22.58 -5.19 14.19
N TYR A 828 21.74 -5.68 13.28
CA TYR A 828 20.54 -4.96 12.82
C TYR A 828 19.60 -4.49 13.95
N TYR A 829 19.61 -5.16 15.10
CA TYR A 829 18.83 -4.77 16.27
C TYR A 829 19.32 -3.48 16.94
N LYS A 830 20.54 -2.98 16.67
CA LYS A 830 20.99 -1.67 17.16
C LYS A 830 20.38 -0.54 16.32
N ARG A 831 19.92 0.51 16.99
CA ARG A 831 19.35 1.70 16.36
C ARG A 831 20.46 2.55 15.72
N GLY A 832 20.11 3.32 14.69
CA GLY A 832 21.05 4.19 13.99
C GLY A 832 22.07 3.46 13.12
N PRO A 833 23.17 4.13 12.69
CA PRO A 833 24.09 3.60 11.69
C PRO A 833 24.90 2.38 12.18
N GLN A 834 24.95 2.10 13.48
CA GLN A 834 25.62 0.91 14.03
C GLN A 834 24.89 -0.40 13.69
N GLY A 835 23.57 -0.34 13.43
CA GLY A 835 22.74 -1.46 12.96
C GLY A 835 22.52 -1.48 11.44
N ASN A 836 23.51 -1.03 10.67
CA ASN A 836 23.45 -1.09 9.21
C ASN A 836 24.75 -1.63 8.60
N ASP A 837 24.66 -2.76 7.91
CA ASP A 837 25.72 -3.28 7.05
C ASP A 837 25.38 -2.97 5.59
N ILE A 838 26.11 -2.03 4.98
CA ILE A 838 25.89 -1.63 3.59
C ILE A 838 26.11 -2.79 2.60
N HIS A 839 26.98 -3.76 2.92
CA HIS A 839 27.20 -4.96 2.10
C HIS A 839 26.05 -5.99 2.22
N LYS A 840 25.02 -5.68 3.02
CA LYS A 840 23.78 -6.43 3.19
C LYS A 840 22.55 -5.64 2.72
N THR A 841 22.43 -4.37 3.15
CA THR A 841 21.25 -3.52 2.93
C THR A 841 21.34 -2.62 1.69
N ASN A 842 22.55 -2.36 1.18
CA ASN A 842 22.85 -1.32 0.19
C ASN A 842 22.36 0.10 0.56
N VAL A 843 22.07 0.37 1.83
CA VAL A 843 21.70 1.71 2.30
C VAL A 843 22.96 2.38 2.88
N PRO A 844 23.37 3.57 2.39
CA PRO A 844 24.48 4.32 2.95
C PRO A 844 24.31 4.64 4.44
N ASN A 845 25.37 4.49 5.23
CA ASN A 845 25.33 4.80 6.66
C ASN A 845 24.95 6.26 6.94
N MET A 846 25.27 7.20 6.03
CA MET A 846 24.85 8.60 6.14
C MET A 846 23.33 8.80 6.01
N ARG A 847 22.62 7.97 5.23
CA ARG A 847 21.14 7.98 5.16
C ARG A 847 20.56 7.57 6.51
N ILE A 848 21.04 6.44 7.05
CA ILE A 848 20.60 5.92 8.35
C ILE A 848 20.94 6.90 9.48
N SER A 849 22.11 7.55 9.42
CA SER A 849 22.50 8.58 10.40
C SER A 849 21.58 9.81 10.32
N PHE A 850 21.26 10.31 9.13
CA PHE A 850 20.32 11.42 8.95
C PHE A 850 18.94 11.10 9.55
N ARG A 851 18.39 9.92 9.25
CA ARG A 851 17.09 9.47 9.78
C ARG A 851 17.12 9.36 11.30
N HIS A 852 18.17 8.72 11.84
CA HIS A 852 18.29 8.47 13.26
C HIS A 852 18.47 9.75 14.09
N GLU A 853 19.42 10.61 13.71
CA GLU A 853 19.65 11.88 14.43
C GLU A 853 18.44 12.80 14.30
N THR A 854 17.76 12.86 13.15
CA THR A 854 16.52 13.64 13.01
C THR A 854 15.40 13.12 13.92
N TRP A 855 15.17 11.81 13.99
CA TRP A 855 14.17 11.23 14.92
C TRP A 855 14.55 11.47 16.39
N LYS A 856 15.84 11.38 16.72
CA LYS A 856 16.39 11.64 18.05
C LYS A 856 16.28 13.12 18.45
N GLU A 857 16.50 14.05 17.52
CA GLU A 857 16.22 15.49 17.69
C GLU A 857 14.74 15.72 18.03
N GLU A 858 13.80 15.21 17.23
CA GLU A 858 12.36 15.38 17.49
C GLU A 858 11.94 14.75 18.84
N MET A 859 12.44 13.56 19.17
CA MET A 859 12.14 12.91 20.47
C MET A 859 12.72 13.69 21.65
N HIS A 860 13.98 14.16 21.57
CA HIS A 860 14.55 15.01 22.61
C HIS A 860 13.82 16.35 22.72
N TYR A 861 13.36 16.93 21.62
CA TYR A 861 12.57 18.16 21.61
C TYR A 861 11.20 17.95 22.29
N VAL A 862 10.47 16.90 21.92
CA VAL A 862 9.16 16.56 22.50
C VAL A 862 9.26 16.29 24.01
N TYR A 863 10.23 15.48 24.46
CA TYR A 863 10.48 15.22 25.88
C TYR A 863 11.36 16.29 26.56
N ARG A 864 11.60 17.45 25.93
CA ARG A 864 12.34 18.61 26.50
C ARG A 864 13.69 18.24 27.11
N GLY A 865 14.50 17.53 26.34
CA GLY A 865 15.81 16.97 26.70
C GLY A 865 15.76 15.64 27.46
N LYS A 866 14.62 15.26 28.04
CA LYS A 866 14.50 14.13 28.97
C LYS A 866 14.18 12.77 28.30
N ALA A 867 14.22 12.69 26.97
CA ALA A 867 13.93 11.45 26.25
C ALA A 867 14.92 10.34 26.64
N ILE A 868 14.40 9.23 27.18
CA ILE A 868 15.16 7.98 27.35
C ILE A 868 15.00 7.21 26.03
N LEU A 869 16.00 7.31 25.16
CA LEU A 869 15.95 6.68 23.84
C LEU A 869 16.51 5.25 23.89
N PRO A 870 15.81 4.24 23.34
CA PRO A 870 16.34 2.89 23.27
C PRO A 870 17.53 2.80 22.31
N GLU A 871 18.63 2.19 22.77
CA GLU A 871 19.77 1.85 21.91
C GLU A 871 19.40 0.84 20.81
N ASP A 872 18.40 0.01 21.07
CA ASP A 872 17.93 -1.02 20.16
C ASP A 872 16.68 -0.55 19.38
N VAL A 873 16.40 -1.24 18.28
CA VAL A 873 15.16 -1.10 17.52
C VAL A 873 14.04 -1.79 18.28
N GLU A 874 12.82 -1.23 18.23
CA GLU A 874 11.64 -1.89 18.80
C GLU A 874 11.36 -3.20 18.04
N HIS A 875 10.99 -4.26 18.77
CA HIS A 875 10.84 -5.61 18.22
C HIS A 875 9.42 -6.12 18.30
#